data_AF-A0A5J4W361-F1
#
_entry.id   AF-A0A5J4W361-F1
#
_cell.length_a   1.000
_cell.length_b   1.000
_cell.length_c   1.000
_cell.angle_alpha   90.00
_cell.angle_beta   90.00
_cell.angle_gamma   90.00
#
_symmetry.space_group_name_H-M   'P 1'
#
loop_
_entity.id
_entity.type
_entity.pdbx_description
1 polymer ?
#
loop_
_entity_poly.entity_id
_entity_poly.type
_entity_poly.pdbx_seq_one_letter_code
_entity_poly.pdbx_strand_id
1 'polypeptide(L)'
;MSADISEENKSVSRSVSSESSQGNVIAVAKFNQFDEILFTFLLTFYKERRLGPIFQLLELIITVLQCIAVTFQRNDWPMSGQFYQIFEDVFRWLTFSISWNNLTFMLVMTILFGAFAVGVIVVIIICVLINKKGTMQIPIIGSVLNIIVSLLTGIFYLPAVNVFFGSFNCIGKAGTSSFTIGINCEGSVDEILLIFGMVLFVFYFCFTFMIRLFIYQLEAKKGGPFTLQTGVYPCIVQVLTTLLPIVGIILRNQQAAIAGIGIAISFLLTIYPIGLQPYFSPWGNTIWASAMSIMGITFIVGLLCSFLDTTQTWVSVFIWILFIILVIGIPVIIGVLTYKRARSLWAMREDEEVPEIKSKKNPLIILSNTPLQQAYPTQSQTSQIASSVNKDPHVIQNHSVNINEPIPNSNAQQSLNVPVTNKFTPETQPSLYQQAIPDQLHFFAFGQDKNQRQITHLKKAVELPRYKTVFQIQNAIKFLNIPKLRKKHECIVLAEQLTSTGQKKFGSESSMWSTIAIYHSSFSKNNIRLSDALRNVKQNLPNILERWMVFAMMHDMENKHTQGSGSNQLGVTFRIRFQKATKEHELSKAFLNQAYMYLSKENIDLDRTMSLLDKAILHERLSREIFEELMKQHPNSISILRGFGALLRDIYRDDETALQMFNEANSIESDMSVMGNDNENRSERMSQRSKGVQSMQSKRDDGKSVSQSIHQKKQKKKKNSNKSSLTIDLSEDKSNLIPGFLELIILCMAIITVCLLISFIFAINTFSQSQQTVETINDCTQIMVQAYDVFMFCKYFGLREDSTAGKIDLSEVSFIPSMDQIKNITQTTAIKMGETLQDAYILTVDSSIFGNWEQEYINQTLGNYRPDSTGVSVIDIDWQQKGNMIDILTTIANIANDISSSYWDSNLDRFKNLLFYMRANIPVTVIEVSKQIGIEYCNSAQMKAIMSVIISVVLGVVALVVPLIVNIIQFVYTIRKLKRERHTVFFTLAKAPKSEYLNLKKRLDDVEKD
;
A
#
# COMPACT_ATOMS: atom_id res chain seq x y z
N MET A 1 -64.45 -40.86 -21.71
CA MET A 1 -63.63 -40.79 -20.48
C MET A 1 -62.62 -39.68 -20.67
N SER A 2 -62.65 -38.69 -19.79
CA SER A 2 -62.02 -37.38 -19.95
C SER A 2 -61.33 -37.01 -18.64
N ALA A 3 -60.11 -36.48 -18.73
CA ALA A 3 -59.44 -35.83 -17.62
C ALA A 3 -58.43 -34.81 -18.19
N ASP A 4 -58.89 -33.57 -18.34
CA ASP A 4 -58.03 -32.42 -18.60
C ASP A 4 -57.06 -32.19 -17.43
N ILE A 5 -55.85 -31.74 -17.73
CA ILE A 5 -55.02 -31.01 -16.77
C ILE A 5 -54.61 -29.70 -17.44
N SER A 6 -55.35 -28.65 -17.10
CA SER A 6 -55.08 -27.27 -17.46
C SER A 6 -54.08 -26.64 -16.49
N GLU A 7 -52.90 -26.24 -16.95
CA GLU A 7 -52.03 -25.35 -16.17
C GLU A 7 -52.51 -23.90 -16.33
N GLU A 8 -53.02 -23.31 -15.25
CA GLU A 8 -53.46 -21.91 -15.21
C GLU A 8 -52.27 -20.93 -15.34
N ASN A 9 -52.33 -20.07 -16.36
CA ASN A 9 -51.56 -18.83 -16.38
C ASN A 9 -52.07 -17.86 -15.30
N LYS A 10 -51.38 -17.73 -14.16
CA LYS A 10 -51.60 -16.64 -13.19
C LYS A 10 -50.55 -15.54 -13.31
N SER A 11 -50.88 -14.54 -14.13
CA SER A 11 -50.18 -13.27 -14.21
C SER A 11 -50.37 -12.44 -12.93
N VAL A 12 -49.33 -12.30 -12.10
CA VAL A 12 -49.35 -11.37 -10.96
C VAL A 12 -48.97 -9.97 -11.43
N SER A 13 -49.99 -9.19 -11.81
CA SER A 13 -49.88 -7.76 -12.08
C SER A 13 -49.59 -6.98 -10.80
N ARG A 14 -48.34 -6.55 -10.58
CA ARG A 14 -48.01 -5.55 -9.56
C ARG A 14 -48.36 -4.15 -10.07
N SER A 15 -49.55 -3.67 -9.74
CA SER A 15 -49.89 -2.25 -9.79
C SER A 15 -49.08 -1.49 -8.74
N VAL A 16 -48.10 -0.71 -9.17
CA VAL A 16 -47.36 0.22 -8.30
C VAL A 16 -48.04 1.58 -8.36
N SER A 17 -48.61 2.02 -7.25
CA SER A 17 -49.16 3.37 -7.09
C SER A 17 -48.05 4.42 -7.16
N SER A 18 -48.28 5.46 -7.96
CA SER A 18 -47.25 6.29 -8.58
C SER A 18 -46.77 7.50 -7.77
N GLU A 19 -46.74 7.41 -6.43
CA GLU A 19 -46.34 8.54 -5.55
C GLU A 19 -45.21 8.23 -4.55
N SER A 20 -44.76 6.97 -4.42
CA SER A 20 -43.75 6.56 -3.42
C SER A 20 -42.30 6.45 -3.91
N SER A 21 -42.03 6.82 -5.17
CA SER A 21 -40.78 6.46 -5.88
C SER A 21 -39.59 7.39 -5.65
N GLN A 22 -39.78 8.62 -5.16
CA GLN A 22 -38.68 9.58 -4.95
C GLN A 22 -38.01 9.50 -3.56
N GLY A 23 -38.70 8.98 -2.54
CA GLY A 23 -38.18 8.94 -1.16
C GLY A 23 -37.26 7.75 -0.82
N ASN A 24 -37.30 6.66 -1.59
CA ASN A 24 -36.70 5.37 -1.21
C ASN A 24 -35.28 5.10 -1.80
N VAL A 25 -34.67 6.08 -2.47
CA VAL A 25 -33.52 5.84 -3.39
C VAL A 25 -32.18 5.57 -2.66
N ILE A 26 -32.04 5.91 -1.37
CA ILE A 26 -30.76 5.83 -0.63
C ILE A 26 -30.90 5.12 0.72
N ALA A 27 -31.35 3.86 0.71
CA ALA A 27 -31.26 2.99 1.89
C ALA A 27 -29.78 2.57 2.14
N VAL A 28 -29.06 3.33 2.99
CA VAL A 28 -27.64 3.11 3.28
C VAL A 28 -27.40 1.80 4.06
N ALA A 29 -27.09 0.74 3.31
CA ALA A 29 -26.65 -0.55 3.83
C ALA A 29 -25.27 -0.43 4.50
N LYS A 30 -25.17 -0.96 5.73
CA LYS A 30 -24.00 -0.92 6.62
C LYS A 30 -22.77 -1.58 5.96
N PHE A 31 -21.63 -0.91 6.03
CA PHE A 31 -20.32 -1.55 5.83
C PHE A 31 -19.87 -2.17 7.17
N ASN A 32 -18.84 -3.04 7.15
CA ASN A 32 -18.21 -3.46 8.40
C ASN A 32 -17.51 -2.26 9.07
N GLN A 33 -17.40 -2.21 10.40
CA GLN A 33 -16.75 -1.09 11.10
C GLN A 33 -15.30 -0.88 10.63
N PHE A 34 -14.58 -1.97 10.33
CA PHE A 34 -13.24 -1.90 9.73
C PHE A 34 -13.26 -1.25 8.33
N ASP A 35 -14.13 -1.71 7.43
CA ASP A 35 -14.31 -1.14 6.09
C ASP A 35 -14.68 0.35 6.19
N GLU A 36 -15.57 0.72 7.11
CA GLU A 36 -16.03 2.11 7.30
C GLU A 36 -14.90 3.03 7.78
N ILE A 37 -14.07 2.59 8.74
CA ILE A 37 -12.89 3.34 9.19
C ILE A 37 -11.86 3.47 8.07
N LEU A 38 -11.50 2.35 7.42
CA LEU A 38 -10.51 2.30 6.35
C LEU A 38 -10.93 3.13 5.13
N PHE A 39 -12.17 3.01 4.68
CA PHE A 39 -12.66 3.75 3.53
C PHE A 39 -12.88 5.23 3.85
N THR A 40 -13.28 5.60 5.08
CA THR A 40 -13.32 7.02 5.49
C THR A 40 -11.93 7.66 5.49
N PHE A 41 -10.91 6.93 5.94
CA PHE A 41 -9.51 7.34 5.85
C PHE A 41 -9.10 7.58 4.38
N LEU A 42 -9.33 6.59 3.50
CA LEU A 42 -8.95 6.65 2.09
C LEU A 42 -9.73 7.72 1.29
N LEU A 43 -10.99 7.99 1.66
CA LEU A 43 -11.84 8.98 1.00
C LEU A 43 -11.31 10.41 1.13
N THR A 44 -10.58 10.69 2.21
CA THR A 44 -9.94 12.00 2.43
C THR A 44 -8.99 12.35 1.27
N PHE A 45 -8.30 11.36 0.69
CA PHE A 45 -7.43 11.53 -0.47
C PHE A 45 -8.14 11.41 -1.82
N TYR A 46 -9.14 10.52 -1.90
CA TYR A 46 -9.86 10.26 -3.14
C TYR A 46 -10.65 11.48 -3.64
N LYS A 47 -11.16 12.32 -2.74
CA LYS A 47 -11.95 13.52 -3.10
C LYS A 47 -11.14 14.58 -3.84
N GLU A 48 -9.83 14.56 -3.73
CA GLU A 48 -8.99 15.61 -4.29
C GLU A 48 -8.47 15.30 -5.68
N ARG A 49 -8.33 16.37 -6.47
CA ARG A 49 -7.90 16.27 -7.86
C ARG A 49 -6.42 15.89 -7.92
N ARG A 50 -6.15 14.63 -8.28
CA ARG A 50 -4.79 14.14 -8.54
C ARG A 50 -4.00 15.09 -9.44
N LEU A 51 -2.70 15.15 -9.17
CA LEU A 51 -1.71 15.83 -9.99
C LEU A 51 -1.83 15.42 -11.46
N GLY A 52 -1.61 16.38 -12.35
CA GLY A 52 -1.90 16.23 -13.78
C GLY A 52 -1.10 15.12 -14.47
N PRO A 53 -1.47 14.74 -15.71
CA PRO A 53 -0.84 13.64 -16.44
C PRO A 53 0.67 13.86 -16.68
N ILE A 54 1.14 15.11 -16.67
CA ILE A 54 2.58 15.44 -16.74
C ILE A 54 3.32 14.93 -15.50
N PHE A 55 2.74 15.09 -14.29
CA PHE A 55 3.35 14.61 -13.05
C PHE A 55 3.39 13.07 -13.01
N GLN A 56 2.33 12.41 -13.49
CA GLN A 56 2.29 10.94 -13.57
C GLN A 56 3.28 10.38 -14.60
N LEU A 57 3.55 11.11 -15.68
CA LEU A 57 4.62 10.79 -16.62
C LEU A 57 6.00 10.99 -15.99
N LEU A 58 6.20 12.07 -15.22
CA LEU A 58 7.43 12.32 -14.48
C LEU A 58 7.69 11.25 -13.41
N GLU A 59 6.67 10.84 -12.65
CA GLU A 59 6.74 9.74 -11.68
C GLU A 59 7.20 8.44 -12.36
N LEU A 60 6.61 8.09 -13.52
CA LEU A 60 7.02 6.92 -14.30
C LEU A 60 8.48 7.01 -14.76
N ILE A 61 8.90 8.15 -15.34
CA ILE A 61 10.27 8.35 -15.81
C ILE A 61 11.26 8.19 -14.65
N ILE A 62 11.00 8.83 -13.51
CA ILE A 62 11.86 8.74 -12.32
C ILE A 62 11.88 7.31 -11.76
N THR A 63 10.74 6.63 -11.68
CA THR A 63 10.66 5.22 -11.23
C THR A 63 11.52 4.32 -12.10
N VAL A 64 11.44 4.47 -13.43
CA VAL A 64 12.25 3.67 -14.36
C VAL A 64 13.74 4.01 -14.25
N LEU A 65 14.10 5.30 -14.15
CA LEU A 65 15.50 5.70 -13.93
C LEU A 65 16.05 5.17 -12.59
N GLN A 66 15.24 5.12 -11.54
CA GLN A 66 15.60 4.51 -10.24
C GLN A 66 15.80 3.00 -10.34
N CYS A 67 15.02 2.28 -11.14
CA CYS A 67 15.25 0.86 -11.39
C CYS A 67 16.47 0.61 -12.29
N ILE A 68 16.72 1.48 -13.27
CA ILE A 68 17.92 1.45 -14.11
C ILE A 68 19.18 1.68 -13.26
N ALA A 69 19.14 2.61 -12.31
CA ALA A 69 20.23 2.84 -11.36
C ALA A 69 20.64 1.57 -10.59
N VAL A 70 19.69 0.67 -10.27
CA VAL A 70 20.01 -0.61 -9.59
C VAL A 70 20.86 -1.54 -10.46
N THR A 71 20.61 -1.64 -11.78
CA THR A 71 21.47 -2.44 -12.68
C THR A 71 22.83 -1.79 -12.88
N PHE A 72 22.91 -0.45 -13.00
CA PHE A 72 24.19 0.25 -13.10
C PHE A 72 25.04 0.18 -11.83
N GLN A 73 24.44 0.08 -10.63
CA GLN A 73 25.15 -0.05 -9.35
C GLN A 73 25.56 -1.50 -9.01
N ARG A 74 25.04 -2.52 -9.70
CA ARG A 74 25.20 -3.93 -9.30
C ARG A 74 25.74 -4.87 -10.40
N ASN A 75 25.68 -4.46 -11.67
CA ASN A 75 26.30 -5.16 -12.79
C ASN A 75 27.46 -4.30 -13.30
N ASP A 76 28.63 -4.89 -13.59
CA ASP A 76 29.80 -4.12 -14.04
C ASP A 76 29.64 -3.66 -15.52
N TRP A 77 28.98 -2.52 -15.72
CA TRP A 77 28.81 -1.91 -17.04
C TRP A 77 30.16 -1.40 -17.61
N PRO A 78 30.39 -1.50 -18.93
CA PRO A 78 31.65 -1.12 -19.57
C PRO A 78 31.79 0.40 -19.68
N MET A 79 32.11 1.04 -18.56
CA MET A 79 32.36 2.47 -18.39
C MET A 79 33.61 2.68 -17.53
N SER A 80 34.43 3.66 -17.86
CA SER A 80 35.68 3.95 -17.14
C SER A 80 35.98 5.44 -17.06
N GLY A 81 36.89 5.81 -16.15
CA GLY A 81 37.33 7.19 -15.94
C GLY A 81 36.25 8.10 -15.33
N GLN A 82 36.39 9.41 -15.55
CA GLN A 82 35.51 10.44 -14.98
C GLN A 82 34.04 10.27 -15.37
N PHE A 83 33.76 9.73 -16.56
CA PHE A 83 32.39 9.48 -17.04
C PHE A 83 31.65 8.49 -16.14
N TYR A 84 32.31 7.40 -15.72
CA TYR A 84 31.73 6.42 -14.80
C TYR A 84 31.34 7.09 -13.47
N GLN A 85 32.25 7.87 -12.87
CA GLN A 85 32.02 8.55 -11.59
C GLN A 85 30.82 9.52 -11.65
N ILE A 86 30.70 10.32 -12.72
CA ILE A 86 29.58 11.25 -12.89
C ILE A 86 28.24 10.51 -12.96
N PHE A 87 28.16 9.42 -13.74
CA PHE A 87 26.93 8.62 -13.83
C PHE A 87 26.63 7.86 -12.53
N GLU A 88 27.65 7.34 -11.86
CA GLU A 88 27.50 6.67 -10.57
C GLU A 88 26.97 7.64 -9.50
N ASP A 89 27.54 8.85 -9.39
CA ASP A 89 27.07 9.88 -8.45
C ASP A 89 25.63 10.30 -8.75
N VAL A 90 25.28 10.57 -10.01
CA VAL A 90 23.90 10.91 -10.40
C VAL A 90 22.92 9.80 -10.01
N PHE A 91 23.28 8.53 -10.24
CA PHE A 91 22.44 7.41 -9.82
C PHE A 91 22.39 7.26 -8.30
N ARG A 92 23.51 7.40 -7.57
CA ARG A 92 23.58 7.38 -6.10
C ARG A 92 22.71 8.47 -5.45
N TRP A 93 22.64 9.66 -6.07
CA TRP A 93 21.73 10.75 -5.70
C TRP A 93 20.28 10.50 -6.10
N LEU A 94 20.01 9.79 -7.19
CA LEU A 94 18.64 9.46 -7.63
C LEU A 94 18.01 8.37 -6.75
N THR A 95 18.80 7.40 -6.29
CA THR A 95 18.35 6.26 -5.48
C THR A 95 18.58 6.43 -3.98
N PHE A 96 19.19 7.55 -3.54
CA PHE A 96 19.64 7.83 -2.17
C PHE A 96 20.61 6.78 -1.60
N SER A 97 21.24 5.96 -2.45
CA SER A 97 22.32 5.04 -2.05
C SER A 97 23.63 5.78 -1.71
N ILE A 98 23.72 7.09 -2.00
CA ILE A 98 24.76 7.96 -1.40
C ILE A 98 24.73 7.95 0.13
N SER A 99 23.59 7.64 0.76
CA SER A 99 23.50 7.43 2.22
C SER A 99 24.41 6.30 2.71
N TRP A 100 24.76 5.34 1.85
CA TRP A 100 25.64 4.21 2.15
C TRP A 100 27.15 4.56 2.10
N ASN A 101 27.52 5.84 2.00
CA ASN A 101 28.92 6.28 2.06
C ASN A 101 29.43 6.51 3.49
N ASN A 102 28.54 6.71 4.46
CA ASN A 102 28.91 7.04 5.84
C ASN A 102 27.79 6.62 6.80
N LEU A 103 28.12 5.85 7.84
CA LEU A 103 27.16 5.36 8.84
C LEU A 103 26.33 6.50 9.47
N THR A 104 26.97 7.60 9.84
CA THR A 104 26.32 8.79 10.42
C THR A 104 25.32 9.40 9.43
N PHE A 105 25.66 9.44 8.14
CA PHE A 105 24.76 9.98 7.11
C PHE A 105 23.58 9.04 6.85
N MET A 106 23.80 7.72 6.84
CA MET A 106 22.72 6.72 6.77
C MET A 106 21.77 6.84 7.96
N LEU A 107 22.30 6.95 9.18
CA LEU A 107 21.53 7.10 10.41
C LEU A 107 20.68 8.38 10.37
N VAL A 108 21.27 9.52 10.00
CA VAL A 108 20.55 10.80 9.86
C VAL A 108 19.46 10.70 8.80
N MET A 109 19.73 10.12 7.62
CA MET A 109 18.73 9.95 6.57
C MET A 109 17.61 9.00 6.98
N THR A 110 17.91 7.91 7.68
CA THR A 110 16.92 6.96 8.22
C THR A 110 16.01 7.61 9.25
N ILE A 111 16.56 8.41 10.18
CA ILE A 111 15.77 9.16 11.16
C ILE A 111 14.91 10.23 10.47
N LEU A 112 15.47 11.01 9.53
CA LEU A 112 14.74 12.05 8.81
C LEU A 112 13.59 11.48 7.98
N PHE A 113 13.82 10.44 7.18
CA PHE A 113 12.77 9.79 6.39
C PHE A 113 11.75 9.05 7.26
N GLY A 114 12.20 8.37 8.32
CA GLY A 114 11.33 7.69 9.27
C GLY A 114 10.40 8.68 9.98
N ALA A 115 10.96 9.75 10.56
CA ALA A 115 10.20 10.79 11.24
C ALA A 115 9.26 11.54 10.29
N PHE A 116 9.69 11.82 9.05
CA PHE A 116 8.83 12.45 8.05
C PHE A 116 7.67 11.53 7.64
N ALA A 117 7.92 10.25 7.35
CA ALA A 117 6.88 9.29 6.99
C ALA A 117 5.88 9.07 8.12
N VAL A 118 6.35 8.85 9.36
CA VAL A 118 5.49 8.72 10.55
C VAL A 118 4.72 10.02 10.81
N GLY A 119 5.37 11.18 10.70
CA GLY A 119 4.75 12.50 10.86
C GLY A 119 3.62 12.73 9.86
N VAL A 120 3.82 12.41 8.59
CA VAL A 120 2.77 12.45 7.56
C VAL A 120 1.61 11.52 7.94
N ILE A 121 1.87 10.28 8.36
CA ILE A 121 0.82 9.34 8.76
C ILE A 121 0.05 9.83 10.00
N VAL A 122 0.71 10.45 10.98
CA VAL A 122 0.06 11.08 12.14
C VAL A 122 -0.81 12.27 11.71
N VAL A 123 -0.32 13.15 10.84
CA VAL A 123 -1.12 14.27 10.28
C VAL A 123 -2.35 13.76 9.54
N ILE A 124 -2.22 12.66 8.78
CA ILE A 124 -3.36 12.01 8.12
C ILE A 124 -4.39 11.52 9.14
N ILE A 125 -3.95 10.80 10.19
CA ILE A 125 -4.86 10.29 11.23
C ILE A 125 -5.59 11.46 11.92
N ILE A 126 -4.89 12.55 12.22
CA ILE A 126 -5.48 13.77 12.78
C ILE A 126 -6.52 14.37 11.80
N CYS A 127 -6.20 14.49 10.51
CA CYS A 127 -7.13 14.98 9.49
C CYS A 127 -8.39 14.10 9.38
N VAL A 128 -8.26 12.77 9.50
CA VAL A 128 -9.39 11.83 9.48
C VAL A 128 -10.24 11.95 10.75
N LEU A 129 -9.63 12.13 11.91
CA LEU A 129 -10.34 12.37 13.17
C LEU A 129 -11.09 13.72 13.18
N ILE A 130 -10.52 14.76 12.56
CA ILE A 130 -11.16 16.07 12.35
C ILE A 130 -12.33 15.92 11.37
N ASN A 131 -12.13 15.27 10.21
CA ASN A 131 -13.18 15.01 9.23
C ASN A 131 -14.36 14.22 9.84
N LYS A 132 -14.10 13.24 10.71
CA LYS A 132 -15.14 12.47 11.41
C LYS A 132 -16.00 13.32 12.34
N LYS A 133 -15.49 14.44 12.86
CA LYS A 133 -16.24 15.39 13.72
C LYS A 133 -17.10 16.39 12.94
N GLY A 134 -17.12 16.34 11.60
CA GLY A 134 -17.97 17.20 10.77
C GLY A 134 -17.58 18.68 10.74
N THR A 135 -16.46 19.05 11.38
CA THR A 135 -15.87 20.38 11.28
C THR A 135 -15.39 20.64 9.85
N MET A 136 -15.58 21.88 9.35
CA MET A 136 -15.27 22.24 7.95
C MET A 136 -13.88 21.74 7.51
N GLN A 137 -13.83 21.03 6.39
CA GLN A 137 -12.57 20.67 5.76
C GLN A 137 -11.81 21.95 5.40
N ILE A 138 -10.55 22.07 5.83
CA ILE A 138 -9.65 23.10 5.32
C ILE A 138 -9.05 22.55 4.01
N PRO A 139 -9.53 22.97 2.83
CA PRO A 139 -9.16 22.32 1.56
C PRO A 139 -7.66 22.42 1.26
N ILE A 140 -7.01 23.47 1.76
CA ILE A 140 -5.56 23.70 1.61
C ILE A 140 -4.75 22.56 2.26
N ILE A 141 -5.16 22.10 3.45
CA ILE A 141 -4.43 21.04 4.19
C ILE A 141 -4.54 19.72 3.45
N GLY A 142 -5.72 19.38 2.93
CA GLY A 142 -5.91 18.20 2.07
C GLY A 142 -4.96 18.23 0.87
N SER A 143 -4.94 19.35 0.14
CA SER A 143 -4.23 19.46 -1.13
C SER A 143 -2.72 19.38 -0.97
N VAL A 144 -2.17 19.97 0.10
CA VAL A 144 -0.76 19.79 0.47
C VAL A 144 -0.48 18.33 0.86
N LEU A 145 -1.34 17.71 1.66
CA LEU A 145 -1.17 16.34 2.14
C LEU A 145 -1.22 15.31 1.01
N ASN A 146 -2.09 15.50 0.01
CA ASN A 146 -2.19 14.65 -1.17
C ASN A 146 -0.96 14.77 -2.08
N ILE A 147 -0.39 15.97 -2.23
CA ILE A 147 0.89 16.17 -2.93
C ILE A 147 2.01 15.42 -2.20
N ILE A 148 2.12 15.58 -0.88
CA ILE A 148 3.14 14.90 -0.06
C ILE A 148 2.99 13.37 -0.16
N VAL A 149 1.78 12.84 -0.01
CA VAL A 149 1.50 11.40 -0.13
C VAL A 149 1.80 10.89 -1.55
N SER A 150 1.48 11.65 -2.59
CA SER A 150 1.81 11.29 -3.98
C SER A 150 3.33 11.30 -4.26
N LEU A 151 4.08 12.18 -3.60
CA LEU A 151 5.54 12.22 -3.68
C LEU A 151 6.19 11.05 -2.95
N LEU A 152 5.73 10.74 -1.72
CA LEU A 152 6.20 9.59 -0.93
C LEU A 152 5.89 8.25 -1.61
N THR A 153 4.64 8.05 -2.05
CA THR A 153 4.20 6.80 -2.70
C THR A 153 4.70 6.64 -4.13
N GLY A 154 5.25 7.70 -4.73
CA GLY A 154 5.81 7.74 -6.08
C GLY A 154 7.33 7.96 -6.05
N ILE A 155 7.75 9.19 -6.34
CA ILE A 155 9.15 9.59 -6.58
C ILE A 155 10.11 9.21 -5.44
N PHE A 156 9.70 9.35 -4.18
CA PHE A 156 10.56 9.05 -3.01
C PHE A 156 10.40 7.61 -2.50
N TYR A 157 9.62 6.76 -3.16
CA TYR A 157 9.38 5.40 -2.71
C TYR A 157 10.65 4.53 -2.71
N LEU A 158 11.29 4.33 -3.87
CA LEU A 158 12.52 3.55 -3.97
C LEU A 158 13.70 4.19 -3.18
N PRO A 159 13.90 5.52 -3.19
CA PRO A 159 14.87 6.17 -2.31
C PRO A 159 14.68 5.86 -0.82
N ALA A 160 13.45 5.91 -0.31
CA ALA A 160 13.17 5.57 1.08
C ALA A 160 13.45 4.08 1.37
N VAL A 161 13.10 3.17 0.45
CA VAL A 161 13.46 1.74 0.56
C VAL A 161 14.97 1.56 0.65
N ASN A 162 15.76 2.22 -0.20
CA ASN A 162 17.22 2.12 -0.17
C ASN A 162 17.86 2.70 1.09
N VAL A 163 17.29 3.77 1.66
CA VAL A 163 17.73 4.29 2.96
C VAL A 163 17.44 3.28 4.08
N PHE A 164 16.21 2.74 4.16
CA PHE A 164 15.83 1.78 5.21
C PHE A 164 16.54 0.42 5.10
N PHE A 165 16.90 -0.02 3.89
CA PHE A 165 17.71 -1.22 3.67
C PHE A 165 19.23 -0.97 3.72
N GLY A 166 19.68 0.28 3.90
CA GLY A 166 21.10 0.64 3.76
C GLY A 166 22.03 -0.12 4.71
N SER A 167 21.56 -0.43 5.92
CA SER A 167 22.29 -1.18 6.95
C SER A 167 22.49 -2.66 6.62
N PHE A 168 21.69 -3.26 5.72
CA PHE A 168 21.92 -4.63 5.25
C PHE A 168 23.21 -4.79 4.47
N ASN A 169 23.78 -3.71 3.93
CA ASN A 169 25.10 -3.77 3.30
C ASN A 169 26.21 -4.17 4.31
N CYS A 170 25.97 -4.08 5.62
CA CYS A 170 26.88 -4.54 6.66
C CYS A 170 26.74 -6.03 7.04
N ILE A 171 25.69 -6.74 6.58
CA ILE A 171 25.46 -8.15 6.92
C ILE A 171 26.31 -9.14 6.07
N GLY A 172 27.14 -8.65 5.13
CA GLY A 172 28.02 -9.51 4.32
C GLY A 172 29.36 -8.88 3.93
N LYS A 173 30.41 -9.10 4.73
CA LYS A 173 31.82 -8.79 4.37
C LYS A 173 32.40 -9.84 3.40
N ALA A 174 31.89 -9.95 2.17
CA ALA A 174 32.57 -10.62 1.04
C ALA A 174 31.87 -10.29 -0.28
N GLY A 175 32.58 -9.78 -1.31
CA GLY A 175 32.02 -9.60 -2.65
C GLY A 175 32.77 -8.65 -3.59
N THR A 176 33.20 -9.15 -4.74
CA THR A 176 34.01 -8.44 -5.76
C THR A 176 33.19 -7.54 -6.69
N SER A 177 32.17 -6.84 -6.19
CA SER A 177 31.50 -5.79 -6.97
C SER A 177 32.36 -4.51 -6.98
N SER A 178 32.57 -3.88 -8.13
CA SER A 178 33.26 -2.57 -8.25
C SER A 178 32.65 -1.47 -7.37
N PHE A 179 31.37 -1.61 -7.03
CA PHE A 179 30.65 -0.78 -6.06
C PHE A 179 31.26 -0.85 -4.65
N THR A 180 32.08 0.16 -4.33
CA THR A 180 32.66 0.39 -3.01
C THR A 180 31.62 0.92 -2.04
N ILE A 181 31.54 0.28 -0.87
CA ILE A 181 30.67 0.69 0.24
C ILE A 181 31.56 1.31 1.32
N GLY A 182 31.36 2.59 1.60
CA GLY A 182 32.19 3.37 2.53
C GLY A 182 31.85 3.18 4.01
N ILE A 183 31.04 2.16 4.34
CA ILE A 183 30.59 1.92 5.72
C ILE A 183 31.61 1.01 6.41
N ASN A 184 32.23 1.55 7.46
CA ASN A 184 32.97 0.74 8.43
C ASN A 184 31.94 0.03 9.32
N CYS A 185 31.59 -1.19 8.93
CA CYS A 185 30.59 -2.03 9.61
C CYS A 185 31.18 -2.68 10.87
N GLU A 186 31.41 -1.89 11.91
CA GLU A 186 32.11 -2.26 13.14
C GLU A 186 31.46 -1.61 14.37
N GLY A 187 30.26 -2.08 14.73
CA GLY A 187 29.65 -1.77 16.03
C GLY A 187 28.22 -2.27 16.21
N SER A 188 27.75 -2.27 17.47
CA SER A 188 26.36 -2.57 17.82
C SER A 188 25.33 -1.55 17.29
N VAL A 189 25.80 -0.38 16.84
CA VAL A 189 24.97 0.66 16.21
C VAL A 189 24.38 0.18 14.87
N ASP A 190 25.11 -0.64 14.11
CA ASP A 190 24.67 -1.14 12.81
C ASP A 190 23.46 -2.06 12.93
N GLU A 191 23.47 -2.92 13.95
CA GLU A 191 22.39 -3.86 14.26
C GLU A 191 21.12 -3.12 14.72
N ILE A 192 21.26 -2.14 15.62
CA ILE A 192 20.16 -1.29 16.07
C ILE A 192 19.56 -0.52 14.87
N LEU A 193 20.40 0.03 13.99
CA LEU A 193 19.97 0.74 12.79
C LEU A 193 19.27 -0.18 11.79
N LEU A 194 19.64 -1.46 11.72
CA LEU A 194 18.98 -2.47 10.90
C LEU A 194 17.59 -2.86 11.42
N ILE A 195 17.47 -3.14 12.72
CA ILE A 195 16.18 -3.44 13.34
C ILE A 195 15.22 -2.24 13.17
N PHE A 196 15.71 -1.03 13.44
CA PHE A 196 14.94 0.21 13.29
C PHE A 196 14.54 0.49 11.83
N GLY A 197 15.49 0.34 10.89
CA GLY A 197 15.26 0.49 9.45
C GLY A 197 14.21 -0.49 8.93
N MET A 198 14.23 -1.75 9.37
CA MET A 198 13.23 -2.75 8.99
C MET A 198 11.83 -2.46 9.52
N VAL A 199 11.70 -2.01 10.77
CA VAL A 199 10.40 -1.60 11.33
C VAL A 199 9.82 -0.42 10.55
N LEU A 200 10.64 0.58 10.22
CA LEU A 200 10.24 1.71 9.39
C LEU A 200 9.86 1.27 7.96
N PHE A 201 10.65 0.38 7.34
CA PHE A 201 10.33 -0.16 6.03
C PHE A 201 8.99 -0.89 6.01
N VAL A 202 8.73 -1.81 6.96
CA VAL A 202 7.46 -2.56 7.00
C VAL A 202 6.26 -1.61 7.16
N PHE A 203 6.38 -0.61 8.04
CA PHE A 203 5.33 0.39 8.25
C PHE A 203 5.10 1.24 6.98
N TYR A 204 6.17 1.73 6.37
CA TYR A 204 6.12 2.53 5.15
C TYR A 204 5.60 1.75 3.94
N PHE A 205 6.03 0.49 3.78
CA PHE A 205 5.57 -0.41 2.74
C PHE A 205 4.07 -0.67 2.86
N CYS A 206 3.57 -1.02 4.05
CA CYS A 206 2.15 -1.25 4.28
C CYS A 206 1.30 0.01 4.02
N PHE A 207 1.75 1.18 4.46
CA PHE A 207 1.08 2.45 4.18
C PHE A 207 1.02 2.75 2.68
N THR A 208 2.16 2.73 2.00
CA THR A 208 2.26 3.06 0.57
C THR A 208 1.52 2.05 -0.31
N PHE A 209 1.54 0.76 0.05
CA PHE A 209 0.76 -0.30 -0.58
C PHE A 209 -0.75 -0.04 -0.47
N MET A 210 -1.25 0.35 0.71
CA MET A 210 -2.65 0.70 0.90
C MET A 210 -3.07 1.92 0.06
N ILE A 211 -2.23 2.96 -0.01
CA ILE A 211 -2.49 4.13 -0.84
C ILE A 211 -2.54 3.74 -2.34
N ARG A 212 -1.57 2.99 -2.86
CA ARG A 212 -1.54 2.56 -4.26
C ARG A 212 -2.70 1.62 -4.62
N LEU A 213 -3.15 0.77 -3.69
CA LEU A 213 -4.20 -0.21 -3.93
C LEU A 213 -5.58 0.43 -4.10
N PHE A 214 -5.92 1.40 -3.24
CA PHE A 214 -7.25 1.98 -3.19
C PHE A 214 -7.37 3.35 -3.87
N ILE A 215 -6.34 4.20 -3.82
CA ILE A 215 -6.45 5.54 -4.39
C ILE A 215 -6.07 5.46 -5.88
N TYR A 216 -7.10 5.37 -6.72
CA TYR A 216 -7.01 5.43 -8.18
C TYR A 216 -8.23 6.15 -8.76
N GLN A 217 -8.09 6.77 -9.93
CA GLN A 217 -9.15 7.62 -10.50
C GLN A 217 -10.19 6.81 -11.27
N LEU A 218 -11.37 6.62 -10.67
CA LEU A 218 -12.51 5.90 -11.24
C LEU A 218 -13.23 6.63 -12.40
N GLU A 219 -12.99 7.93 -12.59
CA GLU A 219 -13.58 8.71 -13.70
C GLU A 219 -12.92 8.40 -15.07
N ALA A 220 -13.36 7.31 -15.73
CA ALA A 220 -12.96 6.95 -17.08
C ALA A 220 -13.19 8.08 -18.12
N LYS A 221 -14.12 9.00 -17.85
CA LYS A 221 -14.46 10.11 -18.76
C LYS A 221 -13.39 11.22 -18.85
N LYS A 222 -12.66 11.51 -17.76
CA LYS A 222 -11.88 12.76 -17.60
C LYS A 222 -10.41 12.60 -17.19
N GLY A 223 -9.99 11.49 -16.58
CA GLY A 223 -8.66 11.42 -15.93
C GLY A 223 -7.43 11.25 -16.83
N GLY A 224 -7.56 11.42 -18.15
CA GLY A 224 -6.40 11.38 -19.06
C GLY A 224 -5.80 9.98 -19.28
N PRO A 225 -4.56 9.88 -19.78
CA PRO A 225 -3.98 8.62 -20.26
C PRO A 225 -3.72 7.59 -19.16
N PHE A 226 -3.42 8.01 -17.93
CA PHE A 226 -3.09 7.11 -16.80
C PHE A 226 -4.31 6.76 -15.93
N THR A 227 -5.53 6.88 -16.46
CA THR A 227 -6.75 6.40 -15.80
C THR A 227 -6.72 4.88 -15.65
N LEU A 228 -6.76 4.43 -14.40
CA LEU A 228 -6.70 3.03 -13.99
C LEU A 228 -8.10 2.50 -13.66
N GLN A 229 -8.37 1.26 -14.03
CA GLN A 229 -9.57 0.55 -13.60
C GLN A 229 -9.48 0.07 -12.14
N THR A 230 -8.29 -0.35 -11.71
CA THR A 230 -8.00 -0.86 -10.36
C THR A 230 -6.58 -0.46 -9.96
N GLY A 231 -6.31 -0.35 -8.64
CA GLY A 231 -4.97 -0.09 -8.11
C GLY A 231 -4.01 -1.29 -8.14
N VAL A 232 -4.44 -2.45 -8.65
CA VAL A 232 -3.66 -3.70 -8.62
C VAL A 232 -2.33 -3.58 -9.37
N TYR A 233 -2.33 -2.97 -10.56
CA TYR A 233 -1.08 -2.83 -11.33
C TYR A 233 -0.05 -1.92 -10.64
N PRO A 234 -0.38 -0.71 -10.16
CA PRO A 234 0.53 0.09 -9.32
C PRO A 234 1.10 -0.63 -8.09
N CYS A 235 0.33 -1.52 -7.46
CA CYS A 235 0.82 -2.37 -6.36
C CYS A 235 1.77 -3.47 -6.84
N ILE A 236 1.49 -4.13 -7.97
CA ILE A 236 2.41 -5.12 -8.56
C ILE A 236 3.73 -4.45 -8.97
N VAL A 237 3.68 -3.25 -9.56
CA VAL A 237 4.86 -2.40 -9.81
C VAL A 237 5.61 -2.19 -8.49
N GLN A 238 4.94 -1.68 -7.45
CA GLN A 238 5.56 -1.40 -6.16
C GLN A 238 6.24 -2.63 -5.53
N VAL A 239 5.53 -3.77 -5.48
CA VAL A 239 6.06 -5.03 -4.91
C VAL A 239 7.29 -5.50 -5.69
N LEU A 240 7.19 -5.58 -7.02
CA LEU A 240 8.27 -6.11 -7.83
C LEU A 240 9.46 -5.16 -7.93
N THR A 241 9.27 -3.84 -7.94
CA THR A 241 10.40 -2.89 -7.90
C THR A 241 11.09 -2.85 -6.54
N THR A 242 10.39 -3.14 -5.44
CA THR A 242 11.01 -3.30 -4.10
C THR A 242 11.83 -4.59 -3.97
N LEU A 243 11.52 -5.64 -4.73
CA LEU A 243 12.36 -6.84 -4.77
C LEU A 243 13.74 -6.57 -5.41
N LEU A 244 13.86 -5.61 -6.35
CA LEU A 244 15.12 -5.31 -7.03
C LEU A 244 16.27 -4.89 -6.07
N PRO A 245 16.12 -3.87 -5.19
CA PRO A 245 17.18 -3.51 -4.25
C PRO A 245 17.43 -4.60 -3.20
N ILE A 246 16.39 -5.31 -2.75
CA ILE A 246 16.52 -6.41 -1.78
C ILE A 246 17.38 -7.54 -2.37
N VAL A 247 17.06 -8.00 -3.58
CA VAL A 247 17.82 -9.02 -4.31
C VAL A 247 19.23 -8.52 -4.63
N GLY A 248 19.39 -7.24 -5.01
CA GLY A 248 20.68 -6.63 -5.28
C GLY A 248 21.61 -6.52 -4.05
N ILE A 249 21.06 -6.51 -2.83
CA ILE A 249 21.84 -6.59 -1.59
C ILE A 249 22.13 -8.06 -1.24
N ILE A 250 21.11 -8.94 -1.25
CA ILE A 250 21.26 -10.36 -0.85
C ILE A 250 22.17 -11.15 -1.79
N LEU A 251 22.06 -10.94 -3.10
CA LEU A 251 22.82 -11.67 -4.13
C LEU A 251 24.00 -10.87 -4.67
N ARG A 252 24.61 -9.97 -3.88
CA ARG A 252 25.72 -9.08 -4.31
C ARG A 252 26.86 -9.81 -5.04
N ASN A 253 27.11 -11.08 -4.70
CA ASN A 253 28.19 -11.89 -5.26
C ASN A 253 27.81 -12.63 -6.56
N GLN A 254 26.56 -12.51 -7.02
CA GLN A 254 26.01 -13.21 -8.18
C GLN A 254 25.34 -12.21 -9.13
N GLN A 255 26.14 -11.38 -9.79
CA GLN A 255 25.66 -10.36 -10.74
C GLN A 255 24.71 -10.94 -11.80
N ALA A 256 25.06 -12.10 -12.38
CA ALA A 256 24.21 -12.80 -13.34
C ALA A 256 22.84 -13.21 -12.77
N ALA A 257 22.76 -13.54 -11.46
CA ALA A 257 21.49 -13.85 -10.79
C ALA A 257 20.65 -12.60 -10.53
N ILE A 258 21.28 -11.48 -10.11
CA ILE A 258 20.62 -10.17 -10.01
C ILE A 258 20.03 -9.78 -11.37
N ALA A 259 20.82 -9.88 -12.44
CA ALA A 259 20.39 -9.56 -13.79
C ALA A 259 19.26 -10.48 -14.28
N GLY A 260 19.35 -11.80 -14.06
CA GLY A 260 18.29 -12.76 -14.40
C GLY A 260 16.95 -12.47 -13.70
N ILE A 261 16.99 -12.17 -12.40
CA ILE A 261 15.79 -11.79 -11.62
C ILE A 261 15.23 -10.45 -12.10
N GLY A 262 16.10 -9.48 -12.40
CA GLY A 262 15.73 -8.19 -12.98
C GLY A 262 15.02 -8.32 -14.33
N ILE A 263 15.49 -9.21 -15.22
CA ILE A 263 14.83 -9.54 -16.49
C ILE A 263 13.43 -10.13 -16.22
N ALA A 264 13.31 -11.11 -15.32
CA ALA A 264 12.04 -11.75 -14.99
C ALA A 264 11.00 -10.76 -14.45
N ILE A 265 11.41 -9.88 -13.51
CA ILE A 265 10.57 -8.79 -12.98
C ILE A 265 10.13 -7.84 -14.09
N SER A 266 11.06 -7.39 -14.94
CA SER A 266 10.78 -6.46 -16.03
C SER A 266 9.83 -7.06 -17.07
N PHE A 267 9.97 -8.35 -17.36
CA PHE A 267 9.12 -9.09 -18.28
C PHE A 267 7.69 -9.22 -17.76
N LEU A 268 7.51 -9.57 -16.47
CA LEU A 268 6.19 -9.60 -15.83
C LEU A 268 5.50 -8.21 -15.85
N LEU A 269 6.24 -7.15 -15.51
CA LEU A 269 5.75 -5.77 -15.52
C LEU A 269 5.42 -5.24 -16.92
N THR A 270 6.06 -5.77 -17.96
CA THR A 270 5.82 -5.45 -19.37
C THR A 270 4.64 -6.24 -19.95
N ILE A 271 4.48 -7.52 -19.60
CA ILE A 271 3.36 -8.36 -20.05
C ILE A 271 2.03 -7.90 -19.48
N TYR A 272 1.99 -7.42 -18.23
CA TYR A 272 0.74 -7.07 -17.57
C TYR A 272 -0.05 -5.98 -18.35
N PRO A 273 0.54 -4.84 -18.79
CA PRO A 273 -0.15 -3.89 -19.66
C PRO A 273 -0.54 -4.41 -21.04
N ILE A 274 0.24 -5.33 -21.64
CA ILE A 274 -0.07 -5.95 -22.94
C ILE A 274 -1.31 -6.84 -22.83
N GLY A 275 -1.35 -7.71 -21.82
CA GLY A 275 -2.37 -8.73 -21.64
C GLY A 275 -3.65 -8.23 -20.97
N LEU A 276 -3.52 -7.57 -19.82
CA LEU A 276 -4.65 -7.19 -18.95
C LEU A 276 -5.11 -5.75 -19.14
N GLN A 277 -4.29 -4.88 -19.73
CA GLN A 277 -4.64 -3.48 -20.06
C GLN A 277 -5.29 -2.71 -18.89
N PRO A 278 -4.59 -2.53 -17.75
CA PRO A 278 -5.15 -1.89 -16.55
C PRO A 278 -5.58 -0.43 -16.79
N TYR A 279 -5.03 0.24 -17.80
CA TYR A 279 -5.41 1.60 -18.16
C TYR A 279 -6.60 1.63 -19.12
N PHE A 280 -7.47 2.62 -18.95
CA PHE A 280 -8.60 2.90 -19.81
C PHE A 280 -8.18 3.45 -21.18
N SER A 281 -7.10 4.24 -21.23
CA SER A 281 -6.51 4.77 -22.47
C SER A 281 -5.53 3.76 -23.09
N PRO A 282 -5.50 3.57 -24.42
CA PRO A 282 -4.51 2.71 -25.07
C PRO A 282 -3.10 3.28 -24.89
N TRP A 283 -2.96 4.61 -24.85
CA TRP A 283 -1.69 5.30 -24.65
C TRP A 283 -1.10 5.05 -23.26
N GLY A 284 -1.92 4.97 -22.21
CA GLY A 284 -1.44 4.65 -20.86
C GLY A 284 -0.79 3.27 -20.78
N ASN A 285 -1.47 2.25 -21.32
CA ASN A 285 -0.92 0.89 -21.41
C ASN A 285 0.37 0.86 -22.25
N THR A 286 0.38 1.57 -23.38
CA THR A 286 1.53 1.65 -24.30
C THR A 286 2.75 2.26 -23.61
N ILE A 287 2.59 3.42 -22.97
CA ILE A 287 3.66 4.15 -22.28
C ILE A 287 4.26 3.30 -21.15
N TRP A 288 3.43 2.66 -20.32
CA TRP A 288 3.92 1.79 -19.23
C TRP A 288 4.60 0.52 -19.75
N ALA A 289 4.09 -0.13 -20.80
CA ALA A 289 4.73 -1.30 -21.41
C ALA A 289 6.11 -0.95 -21.99
N SER A 290 6.20 0.12 -22.77
CA SER A 290 7.46 0.59 -23.34
C SER A 290 8.46 0.99 -22.23
N ALA A 291 8.02 1.73 -21.22
CA ALA A 291 8.88 2.16 -20.11
C ALA A 291 9.43 0.98 -19.27
N MET A 292 8.61 -0.03 -18.98
CA MET A 292 9.06 -1.26 -18.29
C MET A 292 9.97 -2.13 -19.16
N SER A 293 9.80 -2.10 -20.49
CA SER A 293 10.72 -2.79 -21.39
C SER A 293 12.11 -2.16 -21.46
N ILE A 294 12.23 -0.83 -21.31
CA ILE A 294 13.52 -0.13 -21.20
C ILE A 294 14.31 -0.64 -19.98
N MET A 295 13.65 -0.74 -18.83
CA MET A 295 14.22 -1.35 -17.62
C MET A 295 14.69 -2.79 -17.88
N GLY A 296 13.87 -3.62 -18.54
CA GLY A 296 14.25 -4.99 -18.91
C GLY A 296 15.49 -5.07 -19.78
N ILE A 297 15.63 -4.18 -20.76
CA ILE A 297 16.80 -4.11 -21.66
C ILE A 297 18.07 -3.78 -20.87
N THR A 298 18.00 -2.88 -19.88
CA THR A 298 19.16 -2.58 -19.03
C THR A 298 19.58 -3.74 -18.12
N PHE A 299 18.68 -4.68 -17.78
CA PHE A 299 19.06 -5.93 -17.13
C PHE A 299 19.57 -7.00 -18.12
N ILE A 300 19.07 -7.04 -19.36
CA ILE A 300 19.62 -7.90 -20.43
C ILE A 300 21.07 -7.51 -20.73
N VAL A 301 21.36 -6.22 -20.87
CA VAL A 301 22.74 -5.75 -21.09
C VAL A 301 23.61 -6.01 -19.87
N GLY A 302 23.12 -5.76 -18.64
CA GLY A 302 23.84 -6.15 -17.42
C GLY A 302 24.19 -7.64 -17.35
N LEU A 303 23.29 -8.53 -17.80
CA LEU A 303 23.57 -9.96 -17.92
C LEU A 303 24.68 -10.25 -18.95
N LEU A 304 24.64 -9.60 -20.12
CA LEU A 304 25.68 -9.75 -21.14
C LEU A 304 27.05 -9.29 -20.62
N CYS A 305 27.11 -8.16 -19.89
CA CYS A 305 28.34 -7.67 -19.25
C CYS A 305 28.91 -8.67 -18.23
N SER A 306 28.06 -9.48 -17.57
CA SER A 306 28.52 -10.51 -16.60
C SER A 306 29.11 -11.77 -17.25
N PHE A 307 28.96 -11.96 -18.57
CA PHE A 307 29.50 -13.10 -19.32
C PHE A 307 30.56 -12.73 -20.37
N LEU A 308 30.60 -11.47 -20.80
CA LEU A 308 31.52 -10.98 -21.82
C LEU A 308 32.71 -10.27 -21.16
N ASP A 309 33.91 -10.52 -21.67
CA ASP A 309 35.13 -9.84 -21.23
C ASP A 309 35.11 -8.35 -21.67
N THR A 310 34.62 -7.49 -20.77
CA THR A 310 34.49 -6.04 -20.99
C THR A 310 35.82 -5.30 -21.03
N THR A 311 36.96 -5.95 -20.72
CA THR A 311 38.29 -5.33 -20.85
C THR A 311 38.67 -5.06 -22.30
N GLN A 312 38.10 -5.82 -23.24
CA GLN A 312 38.38 -5.69 -24.66
C GLN A 312 37.54 -4.58 -25.29
N THR A 313 38.20 -3.57 -25.87
CA THR A 313 37.55 -2.36 -26.40
C THR A 313 36.46 -2.66 -27.44
N TRP A 314 36.67 -3.68 -28.30
CA TRP A 314 35.69 -4.06 -29.31
C TRP A 314 34.42 -4.66 -28.71
N VAL A 315 34.53 -5.39 -27.58
CA VAL A 315 33.38 -5.94 -26.83
C VAL A 315 32.55 -4.82 -26.24
N SER A 316 33.20 -3.82 -25.62
CA SER A 316 32.53 -2.62 -25.11
C SER A 316 31.77 -1.87 -26.21
N VAL A 317 32.41 -1.60 -27.36
CA VAL A 317 31.77 -0.95 -28.52
C VAL A 317 30.57 -1.76 -29.03
N PHE A 318 30.70 -3.09 -29.12
CA PHE A 318 29.61 -3.97 -29.52
C PHE A 318 28.42 -3.90 -28.53
N ILE A 319 28.68 -3.95 -27.21
CA ILE A 319 27.66 -3.85 -26.17
C ILE A 319 26.90 -2.51 -26.27
N TRP A 320 27.60 -1.39 -26.48
CA TRP A 320 26.96 -0.08 -26.61
C TRP A 320 26.12 0.05 -27.89
N ILE A 321 26.59 -0.45 -29.03
CA ILE A 321 25.79 -0.49 -30.28
C ILE A 321 24.55 -1.36 -30.09
N LEU A 322 24.70 -2.54 -29.50
CA LEU A 322 23.59 -3.44 -29.18
C LEU A 322 22.59 -2.78 -28.23
N PHE A 323 23.04 -2.11 -27.18
CA PHE A 323 22.18 -1.38 -26.25
C PHE A 323 21.35 -0.31 -26.95
N ILE A 324 21.95 0.51 -27.83
CA ILE A 324 21.24 1.54 -28.60
C ILE A 324 20.16 0.93 -29.50
N ILE A 325 20.47 -0.18 -30.19
CA ILE A 325 19.51 -0.89 -31.05
C ILE A 325 18.35 -1.46 -30.22
N LEU A 326 18.64 -2.10 -29.09
CA LEU A 326 17.63 -2.72 -28.25
C LEU A 326 16.74 -1.66 -27.57
N VAL A 327 17.33 -0.63 -26.95
CA VAL A 327 16.62 0.40 -26.16
C VAL A 327 15.69 1.27 -27.01
N ILE A 328 15.92 1.36 -28.31
CA ILE A 328 15.00 2.01 -29.26
C ILE A 328 14.03 0.97 -29.86
N GLY A 329 14.56 -0.13 -30.39
CA GLY A 329 13.78 -1.09 -31.18
C GLY A 329 12.72 -1.84 -30.37
N ILE A 330 13.09 -2.41 -29.23
CA ILE A 330 12.18 -3.25 -28.42
C ILE A 330 11.02 -2.42 -27.83
N PRO A 331 11.23 -1.24 -27.21
CA PRO A 331 10.12 -0.45 -26.65
C PRO A 331 9.18 0.09 -27.72
N VAL A 332 9.65 0.35 -28.94
CA VAL A 332 8.81 0.72 -30.09
C VAL A 332 7.96 -0.47 -30.56
N ILE A 333 8.57 -1.66 -30.73
CA ILE A 333 7.84 -2.89 -31.10
C ILE A 333 6.78 -3.23 -30.05
N ILE A 334 7.16 -3.24 -28.77
CA ILE A 334 6.24 -3.48 -27.65
C ILE A 334 5.16 -2.41 -27.59
N GLY A 335 5.48 -1.13 -27.84
CA GLY A 335 4.52 -0.06 -27.90
C GLY A 335 3.47 -0.27 -29.00
N VAL A 336 3.91 -0.58 -30.22
CA VAL A 336 3.03 -0.87 -31.37
C VAL A 336 2.16 -2.11 -31.10
N LEU A 337 2.74 -3.19 -30.54
CA LEU A 337 1.99 -4.39 -30.16
C LEU A 337 0.95 -4.10 -29.08
N THR A 338 1.31 -3.35 -28.04
CA THR A 338 0.41 -2.95 -26.94
C THR A 338 -0.75 -2.10 -27.46
N TYR A 339 -0.45 -1.10 -28.29
CA TYR A 339 -1.45 -0.21 -28.88
C TYR A 339 -2.40 -0.96 -29.82
N LYS A 340 -1.85 -1.81 -30.71
CA LYS A 340 -2.64 -2.66 -31.62
C LYS A 340 -3.51 -3.65 -30.83
N ARG A 341 -2.96 -4.26 -29.76
CA ARG A 341 -3.69 -5.16 -28.87
C ARG A 341 -4.81 -4.43 -28.13
N ALA A 342 -4.58 -3.21 -27.63
CA ALA A 342 -5.61 -2.39 -27.01
C ALA A 342 -6.76 -2.06 -27.98
N ARG A 343 -6.47 -1.57 -29.19
CA ARG A 343 -7.49 -1.32 -30.23
C ARG A 343 -8.13 -2.59 -30.81
N SER A 344 -7.57 -3.78 -30.57
CA SER A 344 -8.17 -5.07 -30.98
C SER A 344 -9.22 -5.61 -30.02
N LEU A 345 -9.20 -5.18 -28.76
CA LEU A 345 -10.17 -5.62 -27.74
C LEU A 345 -11.42 -4.73 -27.65
N TRP A 346 -11.48 -3.64 -28.40
CA TRP A 346 -12.63 -2.73 -28.44
C TRP A 346 -13.73 -3.26 -29.35
N ALA A 347 -15.00 -2.93 -29.04
CA ALA A 347 -16.14 -3.27 -29.87
C ALA A 347 -16.21 -2.49 -31.20
N MET A 348 -15.54 -1.35 -31.30
CA MET A 348 -15.62 -0.43 -32.44
C MET A 348 -14.38 0.48 -32.52
N ARG A 349 -13.98 0.87 -33.74
CA ARG A 349 -12.91 1.85 -34.01
C ARG A 349 -13.44 3.16 -34.62
N GLU A 350 -12.57 4.17 -34.73
CA GLU A 350 -12.93 5.48 -35.35
C GLU A 350 -13.28 5.37 -36.84
N ASP A 351 -12.71 4.38 -37.53
CA ASP A 351 -12.80 4.15 -38.98
C ASP A 351 -13.84 3.09 -39.39
N GLU A 352 -14.64 2.59 -38.44
CA GLU A 352 -15.65 1.54 -38.64
C GLU A 352 -17.08 2.08 -38.51
N GLU A 353 -18.03 1.46 -39.21
CA GLU A 353 -19.47 1.67 -38.97
C GLU A 353 -19.88 1.10 -37.60
N VAL A 354 -20.98 1.60 -37.01
CA VAL A 354 -21.49 1.09 -35.72
C VAL A 354 -22.00 -0.34 -35.92
N PRO A 355 -21.47 -1.37 -35.24
CA PRO A 355 -21.93 -2.74 -35.44
C PRO A 355 -23.38 -2.94 -34.99
N GLU A 356 -24.24 -3.38 -35.91
CA GLU A 356 -25.60 -3.80 -35.57
C GLU A 356 -25.59 -5.13 -34.80
N ILE A 357 -26.01 -5.08 -33.53
CA ILE A 357 -26.27 -6.29 -32.76
C ILE A 357 -27.56 -6.92 -33.29
N LYS A 358 -27.44 -8.09 -33.95
CA LYS A 358 -28.56 -8.94 -34.39
C LYS A 358 -29.39 -9.48 -33.21
N SER A 359 -30.11 -8.61 -32.51
CA SER A 359 -31.08 -8.96 -31.48
C SER A 359 -32.39 -9.40 -32.11
N LYS A 360 -32.85 -10.62 -31.83
CA LYS A 360 -34.11 -11.15 -32.38
C LYS A 360 -35.38 -10.53 -31.75
N LYS A 361 -35.25 -9.49 -30.92
CA LYS A 361 -36.32 -8.61 -30.43
C LYS A 361 -35.77 -7.18 -30.25
N ASN A 362 -36.45 -6.17 -30.82
CA ASN A 362 -36.12 -4.75 -30.66
C ASN A 362 -36.67 -4.18 -29.35
N PRO A 363 -35.85 -3.53 -28.51
CA PRO A 363 -36.31 -2.73 -27.37
C PRO A 363 -36.28 -1.22 -27.65
N LEU A 364 -36.20 -0.79 -28.92
CA LEU A 364 -35.89 0.59 -29.31
C LEU A 364 -37.07 1.58 -29.26
N ILE A 365 -38.23 1.17 -28.71
CA ILE A 365 -39.49 1.96 -28.75
C ILE A 365 -39.88 2.57 -27.38
N ILE A 366 -39.20 2.20 -26.28
CA ILE A 366 -39.62 2.59 -24.91
C ILE A 366 -38.94 3.88 -24.41
N LEU A 367 -37.95 4.43 -25.10
CA LEU A 367 -37.12 5.56 -24.63
C LEU A 367 -37.40 6.92 -25.28
N SER A 368 -38.39 7.05 -26.19
CA SER A 368 -38.76 8.34 -26.80
C SER A 368 -39.80 9.14 -25.99
N ASN A 369 -40.54 8.49 -25.08
CA ASN A 369 -41.73 9.08 -24.45
C ASN A 369 -41.55 9.23 -22.93
N THR A 370 -40.98 10.36 -22.50
CA THR A 370 -41.19 10.90 -21.14
C THR A 370 -41.16 12.44 -21.24
N PRO A 371 -42.25 13.15 -20.93
CA PRO A 371 -42.35 14.58 -21.19
C PRO A 371 -41.64 15.42 -20.11
N LEU A 372 -41.05 16.53 -20.55
CA LEU A 372 -40.55 17.62 -19.70
C LEU A 372 -41.57 18.77 -19.66
N GLN A 373 -42.17 19.01 -18.50
CA GLN A 373 -42.75 20.30 -18.07
C GLN A 373 -41.80 20.83 -16.98
N GLN A 374 -41.40 22.09 -16.87
CA GLN A 374 -42.11 23.40 -16.86
C GLN A 374 -41.07 24.50 -17.22
N ALA A 375 -41.36 25.79 -17.44
CA ALA A 375 -42.54 26.56 -17.88
C ALA A 375 -42.09 28.03 -18.14
N TYR A 376 -42.75 28.74 -19.07
CA TYR A 376 -42.93 30.22 -19.16
C TYR A 376 -43.91 30.50 -20.34
N PRO A 377 -44.61 31.65 -20.43
CA PRO A 377 -46.05 31.64 -20.77
C PRO A 377 -46.41 32.13 -22.19
N THR A 378 -47.50 31.58 -22.73
CA THR A 378 -48.61 32.15 -23.56
C THR A 378 -48.37 33.36 -24.50
N GLN A 379 -49.01 33.48 -25.68
CA GLN A 379 -50.41 33.09 -25.98
C GLN A 379 -50.73 33.06 -27.50
N SER A 380 -51.67 32.18 -27.92
CA SER A 380 -52.62 32.29 -29.09
C SER A 380 -52.06 32.46 -30.54
N GLN A 381 -52.69 31.93 -31.61
CA GLN A 381 -53.99 31.25 -31.77
C GLN A 381 -54.05 30.39 -33.07
N THR A 382 -54.89 29.34 -33.05
CA THR A 382 -55.75 28.71 -34.10
C THR A 382 -55.56 28.99 -35.62
N SER A 383 -55.88 28.09 -36.56
CA SER A 383 -56.16 26.63 -36.61
C SER A 383 -56.66 26.21 -38.01
N GLN A 384 -56.44 24.95 -38.44
CA GLN A 384 -57.25 24.20 -39.46
C GLN A 384 -57.19 24.73 -40.93
N ILE A 385 -57.46 23.98 -42.02
CA ILE A 385 -57.92 22.59 -42.25
C ILE A 385 -57.41 22.01 -43.61
N ALA A 386 -57.22 20.69 -43.66
CA ALA A 386 -57.25 19.69 -44.76
C ALA A 386 -56.81 19.92 -46.24
N SER A 387 -56.02 18.92 -46.71
CA SER A 387 -56.18 18.10 -47.95
C SER A 387 -56.19 18.67 -49.38
N SER A 388 -55.26 18.20 -50.22
CA SER A 388 -55.49 17.30 -51.40
C SER A 388 -54.37 17.48 -52.47
N VAL A 389 -53.68 16.40 -52.84
CA VAL A 389 -53.79 15.67 -54.14
C VAL A 389 -53.46 16.50 -55.40
N ASN A 390 -52.18 16.45 -55.78
CA ASN A 390 -51.69 16.05 -57.10
C ASN A 390 -52.29 16.69 -58.38
N LYS A 391 -51.54 17.62 -59.02
CA LYS A 391 -51.15 17.56 -60.46
C LYS A 391 -50.26 18.72 -60.91
N ASP A 392 -49.16 18.37 -61.59
CA ASP A 392 -48.41 19.19 -62.54
C ASP A 392 -49.16 19.31 -63.90
N PRO A 393 -48.71 20.12 -64.89
CA PRO A 393 -48.12 21.47 -64.81
C PRO A 393 -48.72 22.39 -65.92
N HIS A 394 -47.99 23.45 -66.33
CA HIS A 394 -48.18 24.32 -67.52
C HIS A 394 -49.28 25.42 -67.45
N VAL A 395 -49.14 26.64 -68.03
CA VAL A 395 -47.97 27.43 -68.50
C VAL A 395 -48.39 28.90 -68.84
N ILE A 396 -47.44 29.87 -68.84
CA ILE A 396 -47.43 31.15 -69.62
C ILE A 396 -48.28 32.40 -69.22
N GLN A 397 -47.58 33.56 -69.16
CA GLN A 397 -47.99 34.97 -69.46
C GLN A 397 -49.10 35.68 -68.62
N ASN A 398 -49.16 37.02 -68.49
CA ASN A 398 -48.16 38.12 -68.60
C ASN A 398 -48.78 39.42 -67.99
N HIS A 399 -47.95 40.43 -67.69
CA HIS A 399 -48.32 41.87 -67.62
C HIS A 399 -49.32 42.35 -66.52
N SER A 400 -49.32 43.62 -66.06
CA SER A 400 -48.34 44.74 -66.05
C SER A 400 -48.93 45.96 -65.29
N VAL A 401 -48.11 47.01 -65.05
CA VAL A 401 -48.48 48.38 -64.59
C VAL A 401 -48.80 48.47 -63.06
N ASN A 402 -48.06 49.15 -62.17
CA ASN A 402 -47.21 50.37 -62.11
C ASN A 402 -47.95 51.60 -61.50
N ILE A 403 -47.17 52.55 -60.94
CA ILE A 403 -47.44 53.98 -60.58
C ILE A 403 -47.42 54.36 -59.07
N ASN A 404 -46.26 54.91 -58.67
CA ASN A 404 -45.95 56.10 -57.84
C ASN A 404 -46.16 56.19 -56.29
N GLU A 405 -45.02 56.39 -55.59
CA GLU A 405 -44.54 57.56 -54.79
C GLU A 405 -45.48 58.77 -54.45
N PRO A 406 -45.14 59.70 -53.50
CA PRO A 406 -43.91 59.87 -52.67
C PRO A 406 -44.07 60.26 -51.15
N ILE A 407 -42.90 60.33 -50.48
CA ILE A 407 -42.36 61.01 -49.23
C ILE A 407 -42.93 62.42 -48.85
N PRO A 408 -42.50 63.18 -47.77
CA PRO A 408 -41.72 62.92 -46.52
C PRO A 408 -42.12 63.68 -45.19
N ASN A 409 -41.34 63.46 -44.10
CA ASN A 409 -40.99 64.35 -42.94
C ASN A 409 -42.04 64.71 -41.85
N SER A 410 -41.72 64.68 -40.53
CA SER A 410 -40.74 65.59 -39.87
C SER A 410 -40.49 65.30 -38.36
N ASN A 411 -39.27 65.62 -37.88
CA ASN A 411 -38.88 66.25 -36.58
C ASN A 411 -39.29 65.64 -35.20
N ALA A 412 -38.55 65.75 -34.07
CA ALA A 412 -37.17 66.21 -33.78
C ALA A 412 -36.77 65.93 -32.29
N GLN A 413 -35.46 65.92 -31.97
CA GLN A 413 -34.81 66.33 -30.68
C GLN A 413 -35.16 65.56 -29.37
N GLN A 414 -34.37 65.52 -28.28
CA GLN A 414 -32.96 65.87 -27.97
C GLN A 414 -32.47 65.08 -26.71
N SER A 415 -31.19 65.21 -26.34
CA SER A 415 -30.51 64.40 -25.30
C SER A 415 -29.94 65.23 -24.11
N LEU A 416 -29.43 64.50 -23.09
CA LEU A 416 -28.58 64.89 -21.93
C LEU A 416 -29.21 65.43 -20.62
N ASN A 417 -28.84 64.80 -19.48
CA ASN A 417 -27.88 65.43 -18.55
C ASN A 417 -27.21 64.46 -17.53
N VAL A 418 -26.05 64.87 -17.00
CA VAL A 418 -25.02 64.05 -16.30
C VAL A 418 -24.22 64.88 -15.27
N PRO A 419 -23.98 64.37 -14.03
CA PRO A 419 -22.72 64.71 -13.34
C PRO A 419 -22.13 63.67 -12.32
N VAL A 420 -20.79 63.56 -12.27
CA VAL A 420 -19.91 63.67 -11.04
C VAL A 420 -19.78 62.45 -10.07
N THR A 421 -18.59 61.99 -9.57
CA THR A 421 -17.21 62.57 -9.43
C THR A 421 -16.03 61.55 -9.37
N ASN A 422 -14.86 61.91 -9.96
CA ASN A 422 -13.41 61.76 -9.62
C ASN A 422 -12.86 60.58 -8.74
N LYS A 423 -11.69 59.97 -9.03
CA LYS A 423 -10.32 60.58 -8.94
C LYS A 423 -9.14 59.77 -9.57
N PHE A 424 -8.16 60.51 -10.15
CA PHE A 424 -6.69 60.33 -10.19
C PHE A 424 -5.95 59.24 -11.04
N THR A 425 -5.53 59.67 -12.24
CA THR A 425 -4.12 59.74 -12.79
C THR A 425 -3.27 58.50 -13.17
N PRO A 426 -2.28 58.63 -14.10
CA PRO A 426 -1.84 57.56 -15.01
C PRO A 426 -0.34 57.21 -14.96
N GLU A 427 0.16 56.31 -15.83
CA GLU A 427 1.36 56.57 -16.64
C GLU A 427 1.57 55.68 -17.90
N THR A 428 2.21 56.29 -18.92
CA THR A 428 2.99 55.74 -20.06
C THR A 428 2.44 54.69 -21.05
N GLN A 429 2.11 55.22 -22.25
CA GLN A 429 2.30 54.66 -23.60
C GLN A 429 3.81 54.44 -23.96
N PRO A 430 4.24 53.94 -25.16
CA PRO A 430 3.53 53.91 -26.45
C PRO A 430 3.65 52.65 -27.34
N SER A 431 2.86 52.67 -28.42
CA SER A 431 3.02 51.86 -29.64
C SER A 431 3.53 52.72 -30.81
N LEU A 432 4.22 52.09 -31.77
CA LEU A 432 4.50 52.61 -33.13
C LEU A 432 4.09 51.49 -34.11
N TYR A 433 3.15 51.70 -35.05
CA TYR A 433 3.31 52.33 -36.39
C TYR A 433 4.32 51.58 -37.28
N GLN A 434 4.11 51.31 -38.59
CA GLN A 434 3.27 51.86 -39.69
C GLN A 434 3.00 50.67 -40.68
N GLN A 435 1.87 50.45 -41.38
CA GLN A 435 1.39 51.10 -42.64
C GLN A 435 2.52 51.38 -43.69
N ALA A 436 2.39 51.19 -45.01
CA ALA A 436 1.23 50.90 -45.88
C ALA A 436 1.64 50.49 -47.34
N ILE A 437 0.73 49.81 -48.09
CA ILE A 437 0.26 50.13 -49.50
C ILE A 437 1.28 50.04 -50.70
N PRO A 438 0.90 49.66 -51.96
CA PRO A 438 -0.07 48.67 -52.48
C PRO A 438 0.51 47.79 -53.65
N ASP A 439 -0.28 46.87 -54.23
CA ASP A 439 -0.78 46.94 -55.63
C ASP A 439 -1.17 45.59 -56.28
N GLN A 440 -2.12 45.73 -57.21
CA GLN A 440 -2.94 44.72 -57.89
C GLN A 440 -2.17 43.78 -58.83
N LEU A 441 -2.56 42.49 -58.93
CA LEU A 441 -3.28 41.93 -60.10
C LEU A 441 -3.67 40.44 -59.93
N HIS A 442 -4.73 40.01 -60.63
CA HIS A 442 -5.23 38.62 -60.82
C HIS A 442 -5.79 37.86 -59.58
N PHE A 443 -6.88 37.08 -59.68
CA PHE A 443 -7.94 36.99 -60.69
C PHE A 443 -9.19 36.29 -60.10
N PHE A 444 -10.34 36.95 -60.15
CA PHE A 444 -11.73 36.48 -59.93
C PHE A 444 -12.16 35.75 -58.64
N ALA A 445 -13.39 36.09 -58.24
CA ALA A 445 -14.14 35.55 -57.11
C ALA A 445 -15.28 34.63 -57.58
N PHE A 446 -16.06 34.18 -56.59
CA PHE A 446 -17.31 33.41 -56.66
C PHE A 446 -17.23 31.89 -56.91
N GLY A 447 -17.75 31.17 -55.92
CA GLY A 447 -17.90 29.72 -55.92
C GLY A 447 -18.63 29.27 -54.65
N GLN A 448 -19.94 29.53 -54.56
CA GLN A 448 -20.80 28.71 -53.69
C GLN A 448 -20.82 27.29 -54.28
N ASP A 449 -20.01 26.38 -53.74
CA ASP A 449 -20.21 24.96 -54.02
C ASP A 449 -20.33 24.14 -52.74
N LYS A 450 -21.57 23.71 -52.53
CA LYS A 450 -22.00 22.36 -52.15
C LYS A 450 -21.00 21.52 -51.36
N ASN A 451 -21.44 21.15 -50.15
CA ASN A 451 -21.59 19.76 -49.70
C ASN A 451 -20.89 18.68 -50.55
N GLN A 452 -19.55 18.65 -50.52
CA GLN A 452 -18.82 17.39 -50.51
C GLN A 452 -18.30 17.18 -49.10
N ARG A 453 -19.18 16.65 -48.25
CA ARG A 453 -18.72 15.64 -47.30
C ARG A 453 -18.00 14.61 -48.16
N GLN A 454 -16.67 14.57 -48.13
CA GLN A 454 -15.97 13.36 -48.51
C GLN A 454 -16.56 12.26 -47.64
N ILE A 455 -17.39 11.41 -48.25
CA ILE A 455 -17.86 10.18 -47.64
C ILE A 455 -16.60 9.33 -47.53
N THR A 456 -15.89 9.49 -46.42
CA THR A 456 -14.89 8.54 -45.99
C THR A 456 -15.68 7.27 -45.79
N HIS A 457 -15.64 6.38 -46.79
CA HIS A 457 -16.29 5.08 -46.74
C HIS A 457 -15.80 4.39 -45.47
N LEU A 458 -16.66 4.38 -44.45
CA LEU A 458 -16.36 3.73 -43.19
C LEU A 458 -16.19 2.25 -43.50
N LYS A 459 -15.21 1.62 -42.85
CA LYS A 459 -15.02 0.18 -43.02
C LYS A 459 -16.25 -0.52 -42.44
N LYS A 460 -16.77 -1.46 -43.21
CA LYS A 460 -17.88 -2.32 -42.81
C LYS A 460 -17.63 -2.86 -41.40
N ALA A 461 -18.61 -2.70 -40.53
CA ALA A 461 -18.50 -3.06 -39.12
C ALA A 461 -18.01 -4.50 -38.92
N VAL A 462 -17.07 -4.69 -37.99
CA VAL A 462 -16.58 -6.02 -37.60
C VAL A 462 -17.69 -6.74 -36.81
N GLU A 463 -17.99 -8.00 -37.15
CA GLU A 463 -18.97 -8.79 -36.39
C GLU A 463 -18.50 -8.98 -34.94
N LEU A 464 -19.36 -8.61 -33.99
CA LEU A 464 -19.02 -8.63 -32.56
C LEU A 464 -18.80 -10.07 -32.06
N PRO A 465 -17.67 -10.36 -31.40
CA PRO A 465 -17.36 -11.71 -30.93
C PRO A 465 -18.28 -12.13 -29.78
N ARG A 466 -18.54 -13.44 -29.65
CA ARG A 466 -19.26 -14.00 -28.49
C ARG A 466 -18.39 -13.89 -27.23
N TYR A 467 -18.59 -12.83 -26.45
CA TYR A 467 -17.87 -12.60 -25.19
C TYR A 467 -18.01 -13.78 -24.22
N LYS A 468 -16.88 -14.35 -23.80
CA LYS A 468 -16.80 -15.51 -22.90
C LYS A 468 -16.57 -15.14 -21.43
N THR A 469 -16.03 -13.95 -21.14
CA THR A 469 -15.74 -13.48 -19.77
C THR A 469 -16.09 -12.01 -19.61
N VAL A 470 -16.33 -11.56 -18.37
CA VAL A 470 -16.58 -10.14 -18.04
C VAL A 470 -15.44 -9.24 -18.53
N PHE A 471 -14.19 -9.68 -18.37
CA PHE A 471 -12.99 -8.97 -18.85
C PHE A 471 -13.06 -8.59 -20.34
N GLN A 472 -13.64 -9.43 -21.19
CA GLN A 472 -13.77 -9.11 -22.62
C GLN A 472 -14.81 -8.01 -22.87
N ILE A 473 -15.97 -8.06 -22.21
CA ILE A 473 -17.01 -7.01 -22.30
C ILE A 473 -16.48 -5.68 -21.76
N GLN A 474 -15.75 -5.76 -20.65
CA GLN A 474 -15.20 -4.63 -19.93
C GLN A 474 -14.03 -3.94 -20.67
N ASN A 475 -13.33 -4.65 -21.56
CA ASN A 475 -12.44 -4.03 -22.57
C ASN A 475 -13.20 -3.56 -23.81
N ALA A 476 -14.24 -4.28 -24.24
CA ALA A 476 -15.04 -3.95 -25.42
C ALA A 476 -15.66 -2.54 -25.34
N ILE A 477 -16.07 -2.09 -24.15
CA ILE A 477 -16.63 -0.74 -23.92
C ILE A 477 -15.60 0.40 -23.85
N LYS A 478 -14.28 0.13 -23.83
CA LYS A 478 -13.23 1.16 -23.66
C LYS A 478 -13.13 2.15 -24.84
N PHE A 479 -13.73 1.86 -26.01
CA PHE A 479 -13.79 2.80 -27.13
C PHE A 479 -14.46 4.14 -26.78
N LEU A 480 -15.37 4.16 -25.78
CA LEU A 480 -15.99 5.38 -25.25
C LEU A 480 -14.98 6.36 -24.59
N ASN A 481 -13.71 5.97 -24.44
CA ASN A 481 -12.65 6.88 -24.00
C ASN A 481 -12.27 7.91 -25.08
N ILE A 482 -12.56 7.62 -26.35
CA ILE A 482 -12.33 8.54 -27.47
C ILE A 482 -13.44 9.62 -27.48
N PRO A 483 -13.09 10.93 -27.38
CA PRO A 483 -14.08 12.01 -27.34
C PRO A 483 -14.98 12.10 -28.59
N LYS A 484 -14.47 11.71 -29.76
CA LYS A 484 -15.24 11.69 -31.02
C LYS A 484 -16.36 10.64 -31.00
N LEU A 485 -16.04 9.40 -30.62
CA LEU A 485 -16.99 8.29 -30.54
C LEU A 485 -18.02 8.51 -29.43
N ARG A 486 -17.58 9.00 -28.27
CA ARG A 486 -18.46 9.35 -27.13
C ARG A 486 -19.55 10.39 -27.47
N LYS A 487 -19.34 11.24 -28.48
CA LYS A 487 -20.33 12.25 -28.92
C LYS A 487 -21.42 11.68 -29.82
N LYS A 488 -21.21 10.50 -30.45
CA LYS A 488 -22.24 9.84 -31.26
C LYS A 488 -23.22 9.10 -30.36
N HIS A 489 -24.52 9.34 -30.51
CA HIS A 489 -25.55 8.69 -29.69
C HIS A 489 -25.57 7.17 -29.89
N GLU A 490 -25.45 6.71 -31.15
CA GLU A 490 -25.37 5.30 -31.54
C GLU A 490 -24.26 4.52 -30.79
N CYS A 491 -23.11 5.16 -30.56
CA CYS A 491 -22.00 4.56 -29.81
C CYS A 491 -22.33 4.35 -28.33
N ILE A 492 -23.16 5.22 -27.74
CA ILE A 492 -23.65 5.07 -26.36
C ILE A 492 -24.70 3.94 -26.32
N VAL A 493 -25.60 3.88 -27.29
CA VAL A 493 -26.59 2.79 -27.42
C VAL A 493 -25.91 1.44 -27.60
N LEU A 494 -24.86 1.34 -28.43
CA LEU A 494 -24.05 0.12 -28.57
C LEU A 494 -23.44 -0.30 -27.23
N ALA A 495 -22.83 0.62 -26.49
CA ALA A 495 -22.25 0.32 -25.19
C ALA A 495 -23.31 -0.13 -24.17
N GLU A 496 -24.51 0.44 -24.20
CA GLU A 496 -25.65 0.03 -23.37
C GLU A 496 -26.20 -1.36 -23.73
N GLN A 497 -26.21 -1.71 -25.03
CA GLN A 497 -26.54 -3.06 -25.48
C GLN A 497 -25.47 -4.08 -25.07
N LEU A 498 -24.18 -3.72 -25.12
CA LEU A 498 -23.07 -4.55 -24.63
C LEU A 498 -23.13 -4.78 -23.12
N THR A 499 -23.39 -3.73 -22.31
CA THR A 499 -23.56 -3.89 -20.86
C THR A 499 -24.82 -4.67 -20.50
N SER A 500 -25.94 -4.48 -21.21
CA SER A 500 -27.15 -5.31 -21.04
C SER A 500 -26.92 -6.79 -21.42
N THR A 501 -26.14 -7.05 -22.47
CA THR A 501 -25.73 -8.42 -22.86
C THR A 501 -24.86 -9.05 -21.78
N GLY A 502 -23.92 -8.30 -21.21
CA GLY A 502 -23.11 -8.73 -20.08
C GLY A 502 -23.94 -8.97 -18.81
N GLN A 503 -24.88 -8.11 -18.48
CA GLN A 503 -25.81 -8.27 -17.36
C GLN A 503 -26.63 -9.56 -17.48
N LYS A 504 -27.13 -9.89 -18.67
CA LYS A 504 -27.89 -11.14 -18.91
C LYS A 504 -27.04 -12.40 -18.77
N LYS A 505 -25.73 -12.32 -19.02
CA LYS A 505 -24.84 -13.49 -19.07
C LYS A 505 -24.00 -13.68 -17.80
N PHE A 506 -23.61 -12.60 -17.15
CA PHE A 506 -22.71 -12.55 -15.99
C PHE A 506 -23.32 -11.77 -14.81
N GLY A 507 -24.66 -11.66 -14.76
CA GLY A 507 -25.37 -10.92 -13.72
C GLY A 507 -25.23 -11.46 -12.29
N SER A 508 -24.61 -12.63 -12.11
CA SER A 508 -24.20 -13.19 -10.82
C SER A 508 -22.82 -12.69 -10.35
N GLU A 509 -21.99 -12.12 -11.22
CA GLU A 509 -20.65 -11.62 -10.86
C GLU A 509 -20.70 -10.15 -10.42
N SER A 510 -20.08 -9.81 -9.29
CA SER A 510 -19.91 -8.41 -8.84
C SER A 510 -19.17 -7.56 -9.89
N SER A 511 -18.16 -8.13 -10.54
CA SER A 511 -17.29 -7.48 -11.54
C SER A 511 -18.06 -6.88 -12.72
N MET A 512 -19.13 -7.55 -13.16
CA MET A 512 -20.00 -7.07 -14.25
C MET A 512 -20.82 -5.87 -13.78
N TRP A 513 -21.40 -5.93 -12.59
CA TRP A 513 -22.13 -4.80 -11.99
C TRP A 513 -21.22 -3.62 -11.67
N SER A 514 -19.98 -3.87 -11.26
CA SER A 514 -18.95 -2.84 -11.07
C SER A 514 -18.66 -2.10 -12.37
N THR A 515 -18.57 -2.85 -13.48
CA THR A 515 -18.41 -2.30 -14.84
C THR A 515 -19.62 -1.46 -15.27
N ILE A 516 -20.85 -1.92 -14.96
CA ILE A 516 -22.10 -1.19 -15.22
C ILE A 516 -22.17 0.10 -14.40
N ALA A 517 -21.75 0.09 -13.13
CA ALA A 517 -21.69 1.27 -12.29
C ALA A 517 -20.68 2.31 -12.81
N ILE A 518 -19.47 1.89 -13.19
CA ILE A 518 -18.47 2.77 -13.84
C ILE A 518 -19.05 3.36 -15.13
N TYR A 519 -19.76 2.57 -15.95
CA TYR A 519 -20.40 3.04 -17.18
C TYR A 519 -21.45 4.13 -16.91
N HIS A 520 -22.40 3.87 -16.00
CA HIS A 520 -23.46 4.83 -15.69
C HIS A 520 -22.94 6.09 -14.99
N SER A 521 -21.94 5.98 -14.12
CA SER A 521 -21.28 7.11 -13.47
C SER A 521 -20.51 7.99 -14.49
N SER A 522 -19.66 7.38 -15.32
CA SER A 522 -18.78 8.12 -16.24
C SER A 522 -19.50 8.63 -17.49
N PHE A 523 -20.35 7.83 -18.13
CA PHE A 523 -20.85 8.11 -19.48
C PHE A 523 -22.31 8.54 -19.52
N SER A 524 -23.23 7.75 -18.95
CA SER A 524 -24.67 8.03 -19.07
C SER A 524 -25.21 9.04 -18.05
N LYS A 525 -24.53 9.23 -16.91
CA LYS A 525 -24.97 10.03 -15.75
C LYS A 525 -26.37 9.66 -15.19
N ASN A 526 -26.83 8.43 -15.39
CA ASN A 526 -28.12 7.99 -14.86
C ASN A 526 -27.96 7.53 -13.41
N ASN A 527 -28.26 8.42 -12.45
CA ASN A 527 -28.11 8.17 -11.02
C ASN A 527 -29.00 7.01 -10.50
N ILE A 528 -30.16 6.76 -11.12
CA ILE A 528 -31.07 5.68 -10.72
C ILE A 528 -30.44 4.33 -11.05
N ARG A 529 -30.07 4.12 -12.32
CA ARG A 529 -29.40 2.88 -12.77
C ARG A 529 -28.02 2.70 -12.14
N LEU A 530 -27.34 3.79 -11.79
CA LEU A 530 -26.11 3.74 -10.99
C LEU A 530 -26.38 3.18 -9.59
N SER A 531 -27.41 3.69 -8.88
CA SER A 531 -27.80 3.18 -7.56
C SER A 531 -28.18 1.69 -7.61
N ASP A 532 -28.97 1.28 -8.60
CA ASP A 532 -29.35 -0.12 -8.82
C ASP A 532 -28.12 -1.01 -9.08
N ALA A 533 -27.19 -0.57 -9.93
CA ALA A 533 -25.95 -1.30 -10.20
C ALA A 533 -25.10 -1.43 -8.93
N LEU A 534 -24.90 -0.36 -8.16
CA LEU A 534 -24.16 -0.37 -6.90
C LEU A 534 -24.81 -1.27 -5.84
N ARG A 535 -26.15 -1.36 -5.81
CA ARG A 535 -26.89 -2.29 -4.96
C ARG A 535 -26.62 -3.75 -5.36
N ASN A 536 -26.61 -4.06 -6.65
CA ASN A 536 -26.32 -5.41 -7.14
C ASN A 536 -24.84 -5.80 -6.94
N VAL A 537 -23.88 -4.86 -7.05
CA VAL A 537 -22.48 -5.09 -6.64
C VAL A 537 -22.43 -5.56 -5.17
N LYS A 538 -23.17 -4.90 -4.26
CA LYS A 538 -23.22 -5.28 -2.84
C LYS A 538 -23.84 -6.67 -2.59
N GLN A 539 -24.78 -7.11 -3.42
CA GLN A 539 -25.46 -8.40 -3.26
C GLN A 539 -24.60 -9.59 -3.74
N ASN A 540 -23.73 -9.38 -4.73
CA ASN A 540 -22.95 -10.45 -5.38
C ASN A 540 -21.54 -10.64 -4.79
N LEU A 541 -21.40 -10.58 -3.45
CA LEU A 541 -20.14 -10.80 -2.70
C LEU A 541 -18.91 -10.03 -3.25
N PRO A 542 -18.92 -8.69 -3.20
CA PRO A 542 -17.88 -7.85 -3.79
C PRO A 542 -16.53 -7.98 -3.07
N ASN A 543 -15.44 -7.97 -3.86
CA ASN A 543 -14.09 -7.91 -3.31
C ASN A 543 -13.81 -6.57 -2.60
N ILE A 544 -12.67 -6.43 -1.89
CA ILE A 544 -12.38 -5.21 -1.12
C ILE A 544 -12.25 -3.94 -1.99
N LEU A 545 -11.73 -4.04 -3.21
CA LEU A 545 -11.64 -2.93 -4.18
C LEU A 545 -13.03 -2.53 -4.70
N GLU A 546 -13.92 -3.50 -4.90
CA GLU A 546 -15.30 -3.25 -5.31
C GLU A 546 -16.12 -2.65 -4.16
N ARG A 547 -15.92 -3.11 -2.92
CA ARG A 547 -16.50 -2.48 -1.71
C ARG A 547 -16.05 -1.03 -1.57
N TRP A 548 -14.76 -0.77 -1.75
CA TRP A 548 -14.19 0.58 -1.78
C TRP A 548 -14.81 1.44 -2.90
N MET A 549 -14.84 0.93 -4.13
CA MET A 549 -15.44 1.63 -5.27
C MET A 549 -16.90 1.99 -5.01
N VAL A 550 -17.68 1.06 -4.44
CA VAL A 550 -19.07 1.33 -4.07
C VAL A 550 -19.18 2.40 -2.99
N PHE A 551 -18.31 2.36 -1.96
CA PHE A 551 -18.25 3.39 -0.93
C PHE A 551 -17.95 4.78 -1.52
N ALA A 552 -16.90 4.87 -2.36
CA ALA A 552 -16.49 6.11 -3.01
C ALA A 552 -17.57 6.68 -3.96
N MET A 553 -18.21 5.82 -4.77
CA MET A 553 -19.29 6.25 -5.67
C MET A 553 -20.56 6.67 -4.92
N MET A 554 -20.95 5.96 -3.86
CA MET A 554 -22.10 6.35 -3.03
C MET A 554 -21.89 7.73 -2.38
N HIS A 555 -20.71 7.99 -1.82
CA HIS A 555 -20.43 9.30 -1.21
C HIS A 555 -20.28 10.42 -2.25
N ASP A 556 -19.76 10.14 -3.45
CA ASP A 556 -19.73 11.12 -4.56
C ASP A 556 -21.16 11.48 -5.05
N MET A 557 -22.09 10.51 -5.08
CA MET A 557 -23.51 10.79 -5.32
C MET A 557 -24.13 11.66 -4.21
N GLU A 558 -23.82 11.41 -2.94
CA GLU A 558 -24.31 12.19 -1.80
C GLU A 558 -23.83 13.66 -1.85
N ASN A 559 -22.55 13.89 -2.17
CA ASN A 559 -21.98 15.24 -2.32
C ASN A 559 -22.64 16.02 -3.47
N LYS A 560 -22.93 15.35 -4.59
CA LYS A 560 -23.59 15.96 -5.76
C LYS A 560 -25.05 16.31 -5.50
N HIS A 561 -25.70 15.70 -4.51
CA HIS A 561 -27.05 16.03 -4.09
C HIS A 561 -27.09 17.22 -3.10
N THR A 562 -26.10 17.35 -2.22
CA THR A 562 -26.05 18.44 -1.21
C THR A 562 -25.70 19.81 -1.79
N GLN A 563 -24.99 19.90 -2.92
CA GLN A 563 -24.66 21.17 -3.56
C GLN A 563 -25.79 21.77 -4.44
N GLY A 564 -26.93 21.09 -4.57
CA GLY A 564 -27.97 21.44 -5.55
C GLY A 564 -29.27 22.07 -5.03
N SER A 565 -29.48 22.18 -3.71
CA SER A 565 -30.79 22.61 -3.16
C SER A 565 -30.66 23.35 -1.83
N GLY A 566 -30.62 24.68 -1.87
CA GLY A 566 -30.60 25.53 -0.68
C GLY A 566 -32.01 25.89 -0.17
N SER A 567 -32.46 25.26 0.92
CA SER A 567 -33.50 25.78 1.84
C SER A 567 -33.80 24.86 3.03
N ASN A 568 -33.63 23.54 2.88
CA ASN A 568 -33.86 22.57 3.96
C ASN A 568 -32.57 22.34 4.78
N GLN A 569 -32.44 23.03 5.91
CA GLN A 569 -31.21 23.05 6.74
C GLN A 569 -31.00 21.81 7.63
N LEU A 570 -31.55 20.66 7.24
CA LEU A 570 -31.28 19.33 7.82
C LEU A 570 -30.82 18.40 6.69
N GLY A 571 -29.54 18.01 6.72
CA GLY A 571 -28.87 17.33 5.62
C GLY A 571 -29.49 15.99 5.21
N VAL A 572 -29.23 15.55 3.98
CA VAL A 572 -29.73 14.25 3.48
C VAL A 572 -29.26 13.09 4.37
N THR A 573 -28.03 13.15 4.87
CA THR A 573 -27.45 12.19 5.83
C THR A 573 -28.26 12.10 7.14
N PHE A 574 -28.77 13.22 7.65
CA PHE A 574 -29.67 13.25 8.81
C PHE A 574 -30.97 12.50 8.51
N ARG A 575 -31.63 12.83 7.38
CA ARG A 575 -32.90 12.19 6.99
C ARG A 575 -32.75 10.69 6.80
N ILE A 576 -31.67 10.24 6.16
CA ILE A 576 -31.36 8.82 5.95
C ILE A 576 -31.08 8.11 7.29
N ARG A 577 -30.25 8.70 8.17
CA ARG A 577 -29.95 8.11 9.48
C ARG A 577 -31.21 8.03 10.35
N PHE A 578 -32.03 9.07 10.35
CA PHE A 578 -33.30 9.10 11.08
C PHE A 578 -34.29 8.04 10.58
N GLN A 579 -34.54 7.98 9.26
CA GLN A 579 -35.39 6.95 8.64
C GLN A 579 -34.88 5.53 8.86
N LYS A 580 -33.56 5.36 8.98
CA LYS A 580 -32.94 4.08 9.31
C LYS A 580 -33.16 3.72 10.77
N ALA A 581 -33.00 4.66 11.71
CA ALA A 581 -33.26 4.44 13.13
C ALA A 581 -34.73 4.05 13.36
N THR A 582 -35.70 4.80 12.80
CA THR A 582 -37.12 4.46 12.90
C THR A 582 -37.44 3.10 12.27
N LYS A 583 -36.86 2.78 11.10
CA LYS A 583 -37.06 1.45 10.49
C LYS A 583 -36.50 0.30 11.34
N GLU A 584 -35.33 0.47 11.95
CA GLU A 584 -34.72 -0.56 12.80
C GLU A 584 -35.51 -0.69 14.12
N HIS A 585 -36.08 0.41 14.64
CA HIS A 585 -37.06 0.39 15.74
C HIS A 585 -38.30 -0.47 15.40
N GLU A 586 -38.99 -0.17 14.30
CA GLU A 586 -40.19 -0.92 13.89
C GLU A 586 -39.90 -2.41 13.66
N LEU A 587 -38.74 -2.74 13.08
CA LEU A 587 -38.32 -4.14 12.91
C LEU A 587 -38.07 -4.83 14.25
N SER A 588 -37.43 -4.15 15.21
CA SER A 588 -37.26 -4.67 16.57
C SER A 588 -38.61 -4.94 17.24
N LYS A 589 -39.49 -3.93 17.24
CA LYS A 589 -40.86 -4.02 17.78
C LYS A 589 -41.63 -5.19 17.17
N ALA A 590 -41.61 -5.35 15.85
CA ALA A 590 -42.28 -6.45 15.15
C ALA A 590 -41.71 -7.84 15.52
N PHE A 591 -40.39 -8.00 15.59
CA PHE A 591 -39.78 -9.28 16.00
C PHE A 591 -40.03 -9.60 17.49
N LEU A 592 -40.04 -8.58 18.36
CA LEU A 592 -40.33 -8.72 19.77
C LEU A 592 -41.80 -9.13 20.00
N ASN A 593 -42.74 -8.47 19.30
CA ASN A 593 -44.15 -8.85 19.30
C ASN A 593 -44.36 -10.28 18.80
N GLN A 594 -43.64 -10.67 17.74
CA GLN A 594 -43.67 -12.05 17.25
C GLN A 594 -43.10 -13.04 18.28
N ALA A 595 -42.02 -12.71 18.99
CA ALA A 595 -41.47 -13.54 20.06
C ALA A 595 -42.46 -13.72 21.23
N TYR A 596 -43.12 -12.66 21.70
CA TYR A 596 -44.17 -12.75 22.72
C TYR A 596 -45.37 -13.59 22.26
N MET A 597 -45.71 -13.56 20.96
CA MET A 597 -46.71 -14.45 20.38
C MET A 597 -46.29 -15.93 20.29
N TYR A 598 -45.01 -16.26 20.32
CA TYR A 598 -44.55 -17.66 20.43
C TYR A 598 -44.42 -18.12 21.88
N LEU A 599 -43.97 -17.24 22.80
CA LEU A 599 -43.87 -17.52 24.24
C LEU A 599 -45.23 -17.71 24.93
N SER A 600 -46.30 -17.10 24.39
CA SER A 600 -47.67 -17.25 24.91
C SER A 600 -48.40 -18.52 24.43
N LYS A 601 -47.86 -19.27 23.47
CA LYS A 601 -48.48 -20.52 22.96
C LYS A 601 -48.34 -21.67 23.96
N GLU A 602 -49.12 -22.73 23.76
CA GLU A 602 -49.01 -23.98 24.53
C GLU A 602 -47.76 -24.76 24.14
N ASN A 603 -47.53 -24.94 22.83
CA ASN A 603 -46.30 -25.51 22.27
C ASN A 603 -45.32 -24.40 21.87
N ILE A 604 -44.23 -24.25 22.63
CA ILE A 604 -43.20 -23.24 22.39
C ILE A 604 -42.07 -23.83 21.53
N ASP A 605 -41.92 -23.30 20.31
CA ASP A 605 -40.76 -23.55 19.44
C ASP A 605 -39.58 -22.69 19.93
N LEU A 606 -38.71 -23.29 20.75
CA LEU A 606 -37.62 -22.60 21.44
C LEU A 606 -36.58 -22.02 20.46
N ASP A 607 -36.17 -22.79 19.45
CA ASP A 607 -35.16 -22.35 18.46
C ASP A 607 -35.67 -21.17 17.64
N ARG A 608 -36.94 -21.22 17.20
CA ARG A 608 -37.56 -20.11 16.47
C ARG A 608 -37.78 -18.89 17.35
N THR A 609 -38.18 -19.07 18.61
CA THR A 609 -38.34 -17.99 19.57
C THR A 609 -37.00 -17.30 19.86
N MET A 610 -35.93 -18.08 20.05
CA MET A 610 -34.57 -17.55 20.25
C MET A 610 -34.10 -16.78 19.01
N SER A 611 -34.34 -17.29 17.79
CA SER A 611 -34.03 -16.58 16.54
C SER A 611 -34.79 -15.25 16.37
N LEU A 612 -36.00 -15.14 16.91
CA LEU A 612 -36.78 -13.90 16.88
C LEU A 612 -36.27 -12.89 17.90
N LEU A 613 -35.92 -13.32 19.12
CA LEU A 613 -35.32 -12.48 20.15
C LEU A 613 -33.93 -11.96 19.73
N ASP A 614 -33.08 -12.81 19.17
CA ASP A 614 -31.77 -12.42 18.63
C ASP A 614 -31.91 -11.33 17.53
N LYS A 615 -32.96 -11.41 16.70
CA LYS A 615 -33.27 -10.37 15.70
C LYS A 615 -33.80 -9.10 16.34
N ALA A 616 -34.70 -9.20 17.32
CA ALA A 616 -35.22 -8.03 18.03
C ALA A 616 -34.09 -7.24 18.69
N ILE A 617 -33.21 -7.90 19.46
CA ILE A 617 -32.04 -7.29 20.11
C ILE A 617 -31.06 -6.71 19.06
N LEU A 618 -30.84 -7.41 17.95
CA LEU A 618 -29.98 -6.88 16.89
C LEU A 618 -30.55 -5.58 16.30
N HIS A 619 -31.85 -5.50 16.06
CA HIS A 619 -32.50 -4.31 15.49
C HIS A 619 -32.69 -3.18 16.52
N GLU A 620 -32.98 -3.48 17.79
CA GLU A 620 -33.06 -2.49 18.89
C GLU A 620 -31.73 -1.77 19.09
N ARG A 621 -30.64 -2.52 19.29
CA ARG A 621 -29.32 -1.95 19.49
C ARG A 621 -28.90 -1.06 18.33
N LEU A 622 -29.18 -1.51 17.11
CA LEU A 622 -28.90 -0.75 15.89
C LEU A 622 -29.76 0.51 15.74
N SER A 623 -30.98 0.51 16.24
CA SER A 623 -31.83 1.71 16.33
C SER A 623 -31.26 2.70 17.34
N ARG A 624 -30.97 2.23 18.56
CA ARG A 624 -30.44 3.02 19.67
C ARG A 624 -29.11 3.69 19.35
N GLU A 625 -28.14 2.94 18.85
CA GLU A 625 -26.81 3.48 18.50
C GLU A 625 -26.94 4.65 17.50
N ILE A 626 -27.91 4.60 16.57
CA ILE A 626 -28.15 5.68 15.60
C ILE A 626 -28.90 6.85 16.25
N PHE A 627 -29.94 6.62 17.06
CA PHE A 627 -30.66 7.71 17.74
C PHE A 627 -29.77 8.47 18.74
N GLU A 628 -28.93 7.78 19.52
CA GLU A 628 -27.98 8.43 20.43
C GLU A 628 -26.93 9.26 19.68
N GLU A 629 -26.44 8.79 18.53
CA GLU A 629 -25.53 9.57 17.68
C GLU A 629 -26.22 10.81 17.10
N LEU A 630 -27.49 10.67 16.69
CA LEU A 630 -28.31 11.77 16.17
C LEU A 630 -28.65 12.81 17.25
N MET A 631 -28.99 12.41 18.47
CA MET A 631 -29.21 13.35 19.58
C MET A 631 -27.96 14.16 19.94
N LYS A 632 -26.78 13.51 19.92
CA LYS A 632 -25.49 14.20 20.17
C LYS A 632 -25.16 15.25 19.11
N GLN A 633 -25.68 15.09 17.89
CA GLN A 633 -25.48 16.03 16.77
C GLN A 633 -26.58 17.10 16.68
N HIS A 634 -27.82 16.77 17.07
CA HIS A 634 -29.00 17.60 16.90
C HIS A 634 -29.95 17.49 18.13
N PRO A 635 -29.54 18.01 19.31
CA PRO A 635 -30.29 17.83 20.56
C PRO A 635 -31.71 18.42 20.50
N ASN A 636 -31.87 19.60 19.88
CA ASN A 636 -33.15 20.31 19.83
C ASN A 636 -34.08 19.82 18.69
N SER A 637 -33.86 18.63 18.14
CA SER A 637 -34.66 18.11 17.03
C SER A 637 -35.90 17.39 17.54
N ILE A 638 -37.07 18.04 17.40
CA ILE A 638 -38.40 17.51 17.75
C ILE A 638 -38.61 16.08 17.23
N SER A 639 -38.21 15.81 15.98
CA SER A 639 -38.35 14.48 15.37
C SER A 639 -37.47 13.41 16.02
N ILE A 640 -36.26 13.76 16.46
CA ILE A 640 -35.36 12.82 17.16
C ILE A 640 -35.87 12.56 18.57
N LEU A 641 -36.24 13.60 19.31
CA LEU A 641 -36.79 13.47 20.67
C LEU A 641 -38.03 12.57 20.69
N ARG A 642 -38.97 12.77 19.75
CA ARG A 642 -40.14 11.89 19.58
C ARG A 642 -39.75 10.46 19.16
N GLY A 643 -38.82 10.30 18.22
CA GLY A 643 -38.37 8.98 17.74
C GLY A 643 -37.61 8.15 18.77
N PHE A 644 -36.76 8.79 19.59
CA PHE A 644 -36.02 8.12 20.65
C PHE A 644 -36.89 7.88 21.90
N GLY A 645 -37.77 8.83 22.26
CA GLY A 645 -38.77 8.62 23.30
C GLY A 645 -39.69 7.42 23.02
N ALA A 646 -40.09 7.23 21.76
CA ALA A 646 -40.83 6.04 21.34
C ALA A 646 -40.02 4.73 21.55
N LEU A 647 -38.74 4.69 21.19
CA LEU A 647 -37.87 3.53 21.43
C LEU A 647 -37.71 3.22 22.94
N LEU A 648 -37.56 4.26 23.77
CA LEU A 648 -37.42 4.13 25.23
C LEU A 648 -38.69 3.56 25.86
N ARG A 649 -39.87 4.04 25.45
CA ARG A 649 -41.17 3.54 25.90
C ARG A 649 -41.44 2.11 25.42
N ASP A 650 -41.34 1.88 24.11
CA ASP A 650 -41.83 0.66 23.45
C ASP A 650 -40.91 -0.54 23.70
N ILE A 651 -39.59 -0.35 23.81
CA ILE A 651 -38.63 -1.47 24.00
C ILE A 651 -37.98 -1.47 25.39
N TYR A 652 -37.50 -0.33 25.88
CA TYR A 652 -36.81 -0.26 27.19
C TYR A 652 -37.75 -0.15 28.38
N ARG A 653 -39.01 0.22 28.16
CA ARG A 653 -40.05 0.45 29.18
C ARG A 653 -39.69 1.58 30.17
N ASP A 654 -38.88 2.54 29.71
CA ASP A 654 -38.54 3.74 30.45
C ASP A 654 -39.58 4.84 30.17
N ASP A 655 -40.78 4.64 30.74
CA ASP A 655 -41.95 5.49 30.52
C ASP A 655 -41.70 6.94 31.04
N GLU A 656 -40.88 7.13 32.07
CA GLU A 656 -40.57 8.45 32.64
C GLU A 656 -39.61 9.26 31.77
N THR A 657 -38.49 8.67 31.31
CA THR A 657 -37.55 9.37 30.42
C THR A 657 -38.18 9.64 29.04
N ALA A 658 -38.98 8.71 28.53
CA ALA A 658 -39.74 8.92 27.29
C ALA A 658 -40.70 10.12 27.40
N LEU A 659 -41.44 10.24 28.51
CA LEU A 659 -42.36 11.35 28.75
C LEU A 659 -41.63 12.70 28.85
N GLN A 660 -40.43 12.73 29.46
CA GLN A 660 -39.59 13.94 29.48
C GLN A 660 -39.21 14.38 28.06
N MET A 661 -38.78 13.45 27.20
CA MET A 661 -38.42 13.75 25.80
C MET A 661 -39.61 14.21 24.95
N PHE A 662 -40.81 13.64 25.17
CA PHE A 662 -42.02 14.12 24.50
C PHE A 662 -42.40 15.54 24.94
N ASN A 663 -42.30 15.86 26.24
CA ASN A 663 -42.56 17.20 26.76
C ASN A 663 -41.54 18.23 26.26
N GLU A 664 -40.26 17.86 26.20
CA GLU A 664 -39.20 18.71 25.61
C GLU A 664 -39.49 18.99 24.13
N ALA A 665 -39.81 17.95 23.34
CA ALA A 665 -40.19 18.09 21.94
C ALA A 665 -41.40 19.03 21.74
N ASN A 666 -42.42 18.92 22.60
CA ASN A 666 -43.61 19.77 22.56
C ASN A 666 -43.28 21.24 22.91
N SER A 667 -42.40 21.48 23.89
CA SER A 667 -41.98 22.84 24.25
C SER A 667 -41.21 23.55 23.12
N ILE A 668 -40.34 22.83 22.41
CA ILE A 668 -39.61 23.36 21.25
C ILE A 668 -40.58 23.66 20.09
N GLU A 669 -41.62 22.85 19.91
CA GLU A 669 -42.65 23.07 18.90
C GLU A 669 -43.51 24.31 19.22
N SER A 670 -43.90 24.52 20.48
CA SER A 670 -44.61 25.72 20.91
C SER A 670 -43.77 26.99 20.74
N ASP A 671 -42.49 26.96 21.15
CA ASP A 671 -41.59 28.12 21.06
C ASP A 671 -41.33 28.56 19.61
N MET A 672 -41.24 27.60 18.67
CA MET A 672 -41.14 27.93 17.24
C MET A 672 -42.44 28.50 16.67
N SER A 673 -43.61 28.11 17.18
CA SER A 673 -44.90 28.65 16.72
C SER A 673 -45.15 30.08 17.17
N VAL A 674 -44.70 30.46 18.38
CA VAL A 674 -44.91 31.80 18.95
C VAL A 674 -44.08 32.86 18.21
N MET A 675 -42.83 32.56 17.84
CA MET A 675 -41.98 33.48 17.07
C MET A 675 -42.49 33.77 15.64
N GLY A 676 -43.48 33.03 15.13
CA GLY A 676 -44.10 33.29 13.84
C GLY A 676 -45.12 34.45 13.84
N ASN A 677 -45.76 34.74 14.97
CA ASN A 677 -46.93 35.65 15.04
C ASN A 677 -46.63 37.08 15.54
N ASP A 678 -45.45 37.35 16.10
CA ASP A 678 -45.14 38.64 16.74
C ASP A 678 -44.84 39.81 15.75
N ASN A 679 -44.90 39.58 14.44
CA ASN A 679 -44.55 40.58 13.42
C ASN A 679 -45.70 41.48 12.93
N GLU A 680 -46.98 41.19 13.23
CA GLU A 680 -48.11 41.96 12.68
C GLU A 680 -48.72 43.03 13.61
N ASN A 681 -48.44 43.02 14.91
CA ASN A 681 -49.16 43.90 15.88
C ASN A 681 -48.28 44.93 16.63
N ARG A 682 -47.12 45.31 16.08
CA ARG A 682 -46.19 46.25 16.73
C ARG A 682 -46.15 47.65 16.11
N SER A 683 -47.31 48.27 15.94
CA SER A 683 -47.41 49.69 15.55
C SER A 683 -48.51 50.45 16.29
N GLU A 684 -48.57 50.32 17.62
CA GLU A 684 -49.15 51.35 18.50
C GLU A 684 -48.66 51.18 19.94
N ARG A 685 -48.78 52.24 20.76
CA ARG A 685 -48.37 52.32 22.18
C ARG A 685 -46.86 52.29 22.47
N MET A 686 -46.18 53.36 22.05
CA MET A 686 -44.97 53.85 22.74
C MET A 686 -45.16 55.32 23.15
N SER A 687 -45.89 55.56 24.23
CA SER A 687 -45.99 56.86 24.91
C SER A 687 -46.43 56.68 26.36
N GLN A 688 -45.98 57.58 27.25
CA GLN A 688 -46.22 57.63 28.70
C GLN A 688 -45.54 56.49 29.51
N ARG A 689 -44.33 56.65 30.09
CA ARG A 689 -43.69 57.70 30.94
C ARG A 689 -43.80 57.41 32.46
N SER A 690 -42.73 56.81 32.98
CA SER A 690 -42.13 56.98 34.32
C SER A 690 -42.92 57.68 35.45
N LYS A 691 -43.08 57.00 36.59
CA LYS A 691 -42.63 57.39 37.97
C LYS A 691 -43.33 56.52 39.02
N GLY A 692 -42.67 56.27 40.17
CA GLY A 692 -43.33 55.77 41.39
C GLY A 692 -42.55 54.69 42.15
N VAL A 693 -42.10 55.04 43.36
CA VAL A 693 -41.44 54.16 44.35
C VAL A 693 -42.19 54.38 45.69
N GLN A 694 -42.17 53.37 46.58
CA GLN A 694 -42.81 53.35 47.94
C GLN A 694 -44.37 53.26 47.92
N SER A 695 -45.06 52.62 48.89
CA SER A 695 -44.66 51.93 50.15
C SER A 695 -45.71 50.90 50.65
N MET A 696 -45.32 50.13 51.68
CA MET A 696 -46.13 49.63 52.83
C MET A 696 -47.52 48.93 52.68
N GLN A 697 -47.50 47.61 52.95
CA GLN A 697 -47.95 46.97 54.23
C GLN A 697 -49.46 46.83 54.60
N SER A 698 -49.74 45.72 55.33
CA SER A 698 -51.00 45.29 55.98
C SER A 698 -52.02 44.58 55.07
N LYS A 699 -52.80 43.57 55.49
CA LYS A 699 -52.96 42.72 56.70
C LYS A 699 -53.57 41.36 56.20
N ARG A 700 -53.29 40.16 56.75
CA ARG A 700 -53.88 39.53 57.98
C ARG A 700 -55.43 39.56 58.00
N ASP A 701 -56.18 38.54 58.42
CA ASP A 701 -55.94 37.17 58.96
C ASP A 701 -56.97 36.23 58.26
N ASP A 702 -57.10 34.91 58.41
CA ASP A 702 -57.11 34.05 59.60
C ASP A 702 -56.78 32.59 59.25
N GLY A 703 -56.41 31.78 60.25
CA GLY A 703 -56.18 30.34 60.08
C GLY A 703 -56.62 29.50 61.28
N LYS A 704 -56.43 28.19 61.17
CA LYS A 704 -56.38 27.17 62.25
C LYS A 704 -55.75 25.91 61.63
N SER A 705 -54.52 25.52 61.97
CA SER A 705 -54.10 24.77 63.18
C SER A 705 -54.91 23.47 63.35
N VAL A 706 -54.29 22.29 63.39
CA VAL A 706 -53.76 21.57 64.57
C VAL A 706 -53.25 20.20 64.03
N SER A 707 -52.18 19.52 64.48
CA SER A 707 -51.05 19.84 65.37
C SER A 707 -50.02 18.70 65.36
N GLN A 708 -48.77 18.99 65.78
CA GLN A 708 -47.80 18.06 66.41
C GLN A 708 -47.22 16.90 65.53
N SER A 709 -45.94 16.50 65.66
CA SER A 709 -44.88 16.94 66.59
C SER A 709 -43.46 16.61 66.08
N ILE A 710 -42.50 17.55 66.29
CA ILE A 710 -41.19 17.35 66.99
C ILE A 710 -40.21 16.30 66.38
N HIS A 711 -38.94 16.58 66.04
CA HIS A 711 -38.00 17.62 66.49
C HIS A 711 -36.82 17.92 65.50
N GLN A 712 -36.25 19.13 65.65
CA GLN A 712 -34.85 19.56 65.35
C GLN A 712 -34.34 19.44 63.88
N LYS A 713 -34.05 20.54 63.15
CA LYS A 713 -32.94 21.53 63.31
C LYS A 713 -31.54 20.84 63.31
N LYS A 714 -30.53 21.26 62.53
CA LYS A 714 -30.26 22.62 61.99
C LYS A 714 -29.08 22.64 60.98
N GLN A 715 -29.06 23.67 60.11
CA GLN A 715 -27.90 24.25 59.36
C GLN A 715 -27.50 23.55 58.03
N LYS A 716 -27.74 24.19 56.86
CA LYS A 716 -27.00 25.30 56.18
C LYS A 716 -25.75 24.76 55.46
N LYS A 717 -25.48 25.07 54.18
CA LYS A 717 -25.55 26.38 53.48
C LYS A 717 -25.47 26.17 51.93
N LYS A 718 -26.08 27.09 51.14
CA LYS A 718 -25.67 27.64 49.80
C LYS A 718 -24.85 26.75 48.82
N LYS A 719 -25.08 26.74 47.48
CA LYS A 719 -25.67 27.76 46.59
C LYS A 719 -25.90 27.19 45.15
N ASN A 720 -26.55 27.99 44.30
CA ASN A 720 -26.51 27.98 42.83
C ASN A 720 -27.15 26.80 42.06
N SER A 721 -28.36 27.05 41.56
CA SER A 721 -28.63 27.15 40.11
C SER A 721 -27.54 26.61 39.18
N ASN A 722 -27.82 25.48 38.52
CA ASN A 722 -27.26 25.15 37.21
C ASN A 722 -28.35 24.54 36.33
N LYS A 723 -28.24 24.79 35.01
CA LYS A 723 -29.07 24.16 33.99
C LYS A 723 -29.05 22.64 34.15
N SER A 724 -30.21 22.01 34.21
CA SER A 724 -30.36 20.57 34.03
C SER A 724 -30.16 20.22 32.55
N SER A 725 -28.90 20.17 32.10
CA SER A 725 -28.59 19.38 30.91
C SER A 725 -28.81 17.91 31.28
N LEU A 726 -29.75 17.26 30.61
CA LEU A 726 -30.04 15.83 30.78
C LEU A 726 -28.88 15.00 30.19
N THR A 727 -27.73 15.01 30.85
CA THR A 727 -26.63 14.07 30.57
C THR A 727 -27.04 12.73 31.14
N ILE A 728 -27.79 11.97 30.33
CA ILE A 728 -28.06 10.56 30.57
C ILE A 728 -26.71 9.84 30.55
N ASP A 729 -26.20 9.50 31.72
CA ASP A 729 -24.88 8.90 31.88
C ASP A 729 -24.97 7.40 31.53
N LEU A 730 -24.85 7.13 30.22
CA LEU A 730 -25.15 5.83 29.63
C LEU A 730 -23.92 5.27 28.90
N SER A 731 -22.79 5.30 29.60
CA SER A 731 -21.48 4.92 29.06
C SER A 731 -20.73 3.82 29.83
N GLU A 732 -21.28 3.30 30.93
CA GLU A 732 -20.71 2.15 31.62
C GLU A 732 -21.01 0.81 30.92
N ASP A 733 -20.12 -0.16 31.17
CA ASP A 733 -20.09 -1.52 30.61
C ASP A 733 -19.95 -1.67 29.08
N LYS A 734 -18.94 -1.00 28.54
CA LYS A 734 -18.04 -1.62 27.54
C LYS A 734 -16.80 -2.21 28.21
N SER A 735 -16.99 -3.04 29.23
CA SER A 735 -15.94 -3.96 29.69
C SER A 735 -15.57 -4.88 28.52
N ASN A 736 -14.27 -5.04 28.26
CA ASN A 736 -13.79 -5.81 27.10
C ASN A 736 -14.35 -7.24 27.16
N LEU A 737 -15.08 -7.66 26.12
CA LEU A 737 -15.76 -8.97 26.08
C LEU A 737 -14.85 -10.20 26.27
N ILE A 738 -13.52 -10.00 26.24
CA ILE A 738 -12.52 -11.02 26.51
C ILE A 738 -11.42 -10.42 27.43
N PRO A 739 -11.62 -10.38 28.76
CA PRO A 739 -10.53 -10.07 29.68
C PRO A 739 -9.38 -11.07 29.48
N GLY A 740 -8.14 -10.57 29.44
CA GLY A 740 -6.94 -11.38 29.20
C GLY A 740 -6.59 -11.70 27.74
N PHE A 741 -7.41 -11.33 26.73
CA PHE A 741 -7.07 -11.60 25.31
C PHE A 741 -5.80 -10.86 24.86
N LEU A 742 -5.73 -9.58 25.19
CA LEU A 742 -4.59 -8.73 24.84
C LEU A 742 -3.31 -9.18 25.58
N GLU A 743 -3.43 -9.53 26.86
CA GLU A 743 -2.33 -10.03 27.69
C GLU A 743 -1.75 -11.34 27.13
N LEU A 744 -2.61 -12.26 26.67
CA LEU A 744 -2.18 -13.53 26.08
C LEU A 744 -1.49 -13.33 24.71
N ILE A 745 -1.96 -12.38 23.90
CA ILE A 745 -1.28 -11.99 22.65
C ILE A 745 0.09 -11.37 22.96
N ILE A 746 0.18 -10.47 23.94
CA ILE A 746 1.44 -9.87 24.38
C ILE A 746 2.41 -10.96 24.87
N LEU A 747 1.93 -11.95 25.63
CA LEU A 747 2.74 -13.10 26.05
C LEU A 747 3.24 -13.94 24.86
N CYS A 748 2.39 -14.22 23.87
CA CYS A 748 2.79 -14.93 22.65
C CYS A 748 3.84 -14.15 21.84
N MET A 749 3.67 -12.84 21.69
CA MET A 749 4.65 -11.96 21.03
C MET A 749 5.97 -11.88 21.80
N ALA A 750 5.92 -11.91 23.14
CA ALA A 750 7.12 -11.97 23.97
C ALA A 750 7.86 -13.30 23.78
N ILE A 751 7.17 -14.43 23.74
CA ILE A 751 7.78 -15.76 23.47
C ILE A 751 8.47 -15.77 22.10
N ILE A 752 7.81 -15.26 21.05
CA ILE A 752 8.41 -15.15 19.70
C ILE A 752 9.66 -14.28 19.75
N THR A 753 9.60 -13.11 20.40
CA THR A 753 10.73 -12.18 20.54
C THR A 753 11.91 -12.83 21.26
N VAL A 754 11.66 -13.57 22.35
CA VAL A 754 12.70 -14.30 23.09
C VAL A 754 13.32 -15.41 22.25
N CYS A 755 12.52 -16.20 21.51
CA CYS A 755 13.06 -17.25 20.63
C CYS A 755 13.92 -16.68 19.51
N LEU A 756 13.53 -15.55 18.92
CA LEU A 756 14.33 -14.85 17.91
C LEU A 756 15.63 -14.30 18.50
N LEU A 757 15.58 -13.66 19.67
CA LEU A 757 16.75 -13.11 20.36
C LEU A 757 17.75 -14.21 20.76
N ILE A 758 17.28 -15.36 21.25
CA ILE A 758 18.13 -16.52 21.52
C ILE A 758 18.79 -17.03 20.22
N SER A 759 18.00 -17.21 19.15
CA SER A 759 18.52 -17.67 17.85
C SER A 759 19.59 -16.72 17.29
N PHE A 760 19.38 -15.41 17.46
CA PHE A 760 20.31 -14.37 17.06
C PHE A 760 21.62 -14.40 17.85
N ILE A 761 21.56 -14.51 19.19
CA ILE A 761 22.74 -14.66 20.04
C ILE A 761 23.53 -15.93 19.67
N PHE A 762 22.86 -17.05 19.40
CA PHE A 762 23.52 -18.27 18.93
C PHE A 762 24.21 -18.07 17.58
N ALA A 763 23.58 -17.37 16.63
CA ALA A 763 24.18 -17.07 15.33
C ALA A 763 25.45 -16.20 15.47
N ILE A 764 25.42 -15.13 16.28
CA ILE A 764 26.60 -14.29 16.57
C ILE A 764 27.71 -15.12 17.20
N ASN A 765 27.40 -15.92 18.23
CA ASN A 765 28.41 -16.72 18.93
C ASN A 765 29.05 -17.76 17.98
N THR A 766 28.25 -18.39 17.12
CA THR A 766 28.74 -19.32 16.08
C THR A 766 29.66 -18.60 15.09
N PHE A 767 29.31 -17.38 14.67
CA PHE A 767 30.13 -16.58 13.75
C PHE A 767 31.47 -16.17 14.39
N SER A 768 31.45 -15.70 15.64
CA SER A 768 32.66 -15.32 16.40
C SER A 768 33.63 -16.51 16.55
N GLN A 769 33.12 -17.68 16.94
CA GLN A 769 33.92 -18.91 17.01
C GLN A 769 34.46 -19.34 15.64
N SER A 770 33.69 -19.12 14.57
CA SER A 770 34.13 -19.41 13.20
C SER A 770 35.27 -18.48 12.76
N GLN A 771 35.25 -17.20 13.16
CA GLN A 771 36.33 -16.25 12.91
C GLN A 771 37.63 -16.71 13.59
N GLN A 772 37.57 -17.02 14.89
CA GLN A 772 38.73 -17.54 15.65
C GLN A 772 39.29 -18.82 15.01
N THR A 773 38.41 -19.72 14.53
CA THR A 773 38.84 -20.95 13.86
C THR A 773 39.58 -20.67 12.54
N VAL A 774 39.14 -19.69 11.76
CA VAL A 774 39.81 -19.28 10.51
C VAL A 774 41.18 -18.64 10.79
N GLU A 775 41.28 -17.87 11.86
CA GLU A 775 42.56 -17.30 12.35
C GLU A 775 43.54 -18.42 12.69
N THR A 776 43.16 -19.39 13.52
CA THR A 776 44.00 -20.53 13.87
C THR A 776 44.41 -21.40 12.66
N ILE A 777 43.52 -21.57 11.66
CA ILE A 777 43.85 -22.28 10.40
C ILE A 777 44.89 -21.50 9.59
N ASN A 778 44.77 -20.17 9.55
CA ASN A 778 45.78 -19.32 8.91
C ASN A 778 47.12 -19.42 9.65
N ASP A 779 47.13 -19.44 10.98
CA ASP A 779 48.36 -19.56 11.77
C ASP A 779 49.04 -20.93 11.58
N CYS A 780 48.27 -22.03 11.56
CA CYS A 780 48.78 -23.35 11.16
C CYS A 780 49.40 -23.33 9.74
N THR A 781 48.85 -22.50 8.84
CA THR A 781 49.40 -22.31 7.49
C THR A 781 50.66 -21.45 7.49
N GLN A 782 50.72 -20.41 8.34
CA GLN A 782 51.92 -19.59 8.52
C GLN A 782 53.07 -20.39 9.12
N ILE A 783 52.82 -21.29 10.08
CA ILE A 783 53.81 -22.23 10.62
C ILE A 783 54.42 -23.10 9.50
N MET A 784 53.60 -23.62 8.58
CA MET A 784 54.08 -24.39 7.43
C MET A 784 55.03 -23.57 6.53
N VAL A 785 54.69 -22.32 6.24
CA VAL A 785 55.53 -21.41 5.44
C VAL A 785 56.85 -21.09 6.16
N GLN A 786 56.78 -20.69 7.42
CA GLN A 786 57.94 -20.30 8.23
C GLN A 786 58.90 -21.47 8.46
N ALA A 787 58.38 -22.69 8.70
CA ALA A 787 59.17 -23.89 8.77
C ALA A 787 59.88 -24.17 7.44
N TYR A 788 59.19 -24.01 6.30
CA TYR A 788 59.80 -24.21 4.98
C TYR A 788 60.90 -23.19 4.66
N ASP A 789 60.73 -21.91 5.04
CA ASP A 789 61.79 -20.90 4.96
C ASP A 789 63.03 -21.32 5.76
N VAL A 790 62.84 -21.74 7.02
CA VAL A 790 63.90 -22.28 7.87
C VAL A 790 64.59 -23.50 7.22
N PHE A 791 63.84 -24.41 6.59
CA PHE A 791 64.41 -25.55 5.86
C PHE A 791 65.25 -25.12 4.66
N MET A 792 64.81 -24.13 3.89
CA MET A 792 65.57 -23.57 2.77
C MET A 792 66.90 -22.97 3.25
N PHE A 793 66.92 -22.27 4.38
CA PHE A 793 68.16 -21.80 5.00
C PHE A 793 69.02 -22.99 5.50
N CYS A 794 68.45 -23.99 6.16
CA CYS A 794 69.17 -25.21 6.57
C CYS A 794 69.78 -25.99 5.39
N LYS A 795 69.17 -25.93 4.19
CA LYS A 795 69.76 -26.46 2.96
C LYS A 795 70.96 -25.61 2.52
N TYR A 796 70.83 -24.29 2.47
CA TYR A 796 71.92 -23.35 2.19
C TYR A 796 73.13 -23.55 3.12
N PHE A 797 72.92 -23.65 4.44
CA PHE A 797 74.01 -23.81 5.42
C PHE A 797 74.88 -25.04 5.14
N GLY A 798 74.29 -26.22 4.90
CA GLY A 798 75.07 -27.41 4.62
C GLY A 798 75.62 -27.49 3.19
N LEU A 799 75.03 -26.82 2.19
CA LEU A 799 75.69 -26.67 0.88
C LEU A 799 77.02 -25.89 1.02
N ARG A 800 77.03 -24.88 1.90
CA ARG A 800 78.24 -24.12 2.24
C ARG A 800 79.23 -24.98 3.05
N GLU A 801 78.75 -25.80 3.99
CA GLU A 801 79.58 -26.77 4.73
C GLU A 801 80.26 -27.77 3.76
N ASP A 802 79.50 -28.42 2.88
CA ASP A 802 80.01 -29.39 1.92
C ASP A 802 81.04 -28.77 0.97
N SER A 803 80.93 -27.47 0.66
CA SER A 803 81.95 -26.74 -0.09
C SER A 803 83.20 -26.43 0.74
N THR A 804 83.06 -25.96 2.00
CA THR A 804 84.21 -25.77 2.90
C THR A 804 84.95 -27.08 3.23
N ALA A 805 84.24 -28.21 3.21
CA ALA A 805 84.80 -29.55 3.36
C ALA A 805 85.40 -30.12 2.05
N GLY A 806 85.41 -29.36 0.96
CA GLY A 806 85.97 -29.78 -0.32
C GLY A 806 85.19 -30.87 -1.07
N LYS A 807 83.94 -31.18 -0.66
CA LYS A 807 83.09 -32.16 -1.35
C LYS A 807 82.44 -31.59 -2.61
N ILE A 808 82.25 -30.27 -2.68
CA ILE A 808 81.62 -29.57 -3.80
C ILE A 808 82.41 -28.28 -4.08
N ASP A 809 82.91 -28.13 -5.31
CA ASP A 809 83.50 -26.87 -5.76
C ASP A 809 82.40 -25.86 -6.08
N LEU A 810 82.37 -24.74 -5.34
CA LEU A 810 81.44 -23.63 -5.54
C LEU A 810 82.21 -22.30 -5.71
N SER A 811 83.48 -22.35 -6.11
CA SER A 811 84.37 -21.19 -6.24
C SER A 811 83.88 -20.13 -7.24
N GLU A 812 83.12 -20.53 -8.26
CA GLU A 812 82.51 -19.62 -9.25
C GLU A 812 81.08 -19.16 -8.87
N VAL A 813 80.52 -19.62 -7.74
CA VAL A 813 79.12 -19.36 -7.36
C VAL A 813 79.00 -18.23 -6.35
N SER A 814 78.35 -17.13 -6.75
CA SER A 814 77.99 -16.04 -5.84
C SER A 814 76.71 -16.36 -5.07
N PHE A 815 76.83 -16.56 -3.76
CA PHE A 815 75.67 -16.75 -2.88
C PHE A 815 74.99 -15.42 -2.58
N ILE A 816 73.71 -15.31 -2.92
CA ILE A 816 72.83 -14.19 -2.61
C ILE A 816 71.54 -14.76 -1.98
N PRO A 817 71.07 -14.28 -0.82
CA PRO A 817 71.61 -13.22 0.03
C PRO A 817 72.90 -13.62 0.81
N SER A 818 73.51 -12.66 1.50
CA SER A 818 74.75 -12.88 2.26
C SER A 818 74.54 -13.73 3.52
N MET A 819 75.62 -14.24 4.11
CA MET A 819 75.56 -15.10 5.31
C MET A 819 74.88 -14.38 6.48
N ASP A 820 75.24 -13.12 6.72
CA ASP A 820 74.71 -12.33 7.84
C ASP A 820 73.24 -11.96 7.62
N GLN A 821 72.85 -11.72 6.36
CA GLN A 821 71.44 -11.55 5.98
C GLN A 821 70.65 -12.83 6.23
N ILE A 822 71.17 -13.99 5.84
CA ILE A 822 70.51 -15.29 6.06
C ILE A 822 70.40 -15.61 7.54
N LYS A 823 71.43 -15.34 8.34
CA LYS A 823 71.37 -15.48 9.81
C LYS A 823 70.27 -14.60 10.40
N ASN A 824 70.23 -13.31 10.05
CA ASN A 824 69.22 -12.37 10.53
C ASN A 824 67.78 -12.78 10.13
N ILE A 825 67.58 -13.21 8.87
CA ILE A 825 66.27 -13.70 8.40
C ILE A 825 65.89 -14.98 9.14
N THR A 826 66.80 -15.96 9.26
CA THR A 826 66.56 -17.22 9.99
C THR A 826 66.18 -16.95 11.44
N GLN A 827 66.85 -16.02 12.11
CA GLN A 827 66.54 -15.60 13.48
C GLN A 827 65.14 -14.99 13.59
N THR A 828 64.81 -14.07 12.67
CA THR A 828 63.51 -13.39 12.64
C THR A 828 62.37 -14.39 12.40
N THR A 829 62.56 -15.32 11.45
CA THR A 829 61.58 -16.38 11.18
C THR A 829 61.44 -17.36 12.34
N ALA A 830 62.54 -17.71 13.02
CA ALA A 830 62.51 -18.59 14.20
C ALA A 830 61.71 -18.00 15.36
N ILE A 831 61.91 -16.72 15.69
CA ILE A 831 61.14 -16.01 16.72
C ILE A 831 59.66 -15.96 16.33
N LYS A 832 59.37 -15.53 15.10
CA LYS A 832 58.00 -15.43 14.59
C LYS A 832 57.26 -16.78 14.58
N MET A 833 57.98 -17.90 14.37
CA MET A 833 57.41 -19.25 14.42
C MET A 833 57.09 -19.70 15.84
N GLY A 834 57.86 -19.27 16.85
CA GLY A 834 57.49 -19.43 18.25
C GLY A 834 56.22 -18.64 18.61
N GLU A 835 56.14 -17.38 18.17
CA GLU A 835 54.96 -16.52 18.36
C GLU A 835 53.71 -17.12 17.68
N THR A 836 53.81 -17.47 16.39
CA THR A 836 52.70 -18.04 15.61
C THR A 836 52.20 -19.38 16.19
N LEU A 837 53.11 -20.21 16.73
CA LEU A 837 52.75 -21.44 17.45
C LEU A 837 51.98 -21.13 18.74
N GLN A 838 52.45 -20.17 19.53
CA GLN A 838 51.81 -19.77 20.77
C GLN A 838 50.42 -19.19 20.53
N ASP A 839 50.26 -18.34 19.51
CA ASP A 839 48.97 -17.74 19.16
C ASP A 839 47.96 -18.80 18.69
N ALA A 840 48.37 -19.70 17.79
CA ALA A 840 47.54 -20.82 17.35
C ALA A 840 47.10 -21.73 18.52
N TYR A 841 48.00 -21.97 19.47
CA TYR A 841 47.70 -22.77 20.66
C TYR A 841 46.70 -22.06 21.59
N ILE A 842 46.90 -20.78 21.89
CA ILE A 842 46.04 -19.98 22.78
C ILE A 842 44.61 -19.83 22.22
N LEU A 843 44.47 -19.72 20.89
CA LEU A 843 43.17 -19.65 20.21
C LEU A 843 42.41 -21.00 20.19
N THR A 844 43.02 -22.09 20.66
CA THR A 844 42.35 -23.39 20.75
C THR A 844 41.33 -23.41 21.87
N VAL A 845 40.06 -23.69 21.53
CA VAL A 845 38.95 -23.80 22.51
C VAL A 845 38.47 -25.25 22.68
N ASP A 846 38.76 -26.12 21.71
CA ASP A 846 38.20 -27.47 21.65
C ASP A 846 39.11 -28.50 22.34
N SER A 847 38.62 -29.15 23.40
CA SER A 847 39.35 -30.18 24.15
C SER A 847 39.79 -31.36 23.29
N SER A 848 39.09 -31.65 22.20
CA SER A 848 39.49 -32.70 21.25
C SER A 848 40.73 -32.31 20.43
N ILE A 849 40.92 -31.01 20.14
CA ILE A 849 42.02 -30.50 19.33
C ILE A 849 43.27 -30.26 20.19
N PHE A 850 43.13 -29.90 21.47
CA PHE A 850 44.26 -29.86 22.43
C PHE A 850 45.04 -31.19 22.46
N GLY A 851 44.33 -32.33 22.38
CA GLY A 851 44.97 -33.64 22.27
C GLY A 851 45.91 -33.78 21.07
N ASN A 852 45.63 -33.14 19.94
CA ASN A 852 46.48 -33.19 18.75
C ASN A 852 47.75 -32.32 18.89
N TRP A 853 47.75 -31.33 19.78
CA TRP A 853 48.94 -30.52 20.07
C TRP A 853 49.88 -31.22 21.07
N GLU A 854 49.31 -31.81 22.13
CA GLU A 854 50.05 -32.32 23.30
C GLU A 854 50.43 -33.81 23.22
N GLN A 855 49.73 -34.66 22.45
CA GLN A 855 49.98 -36.10 22.45
C GLN A 855 51.22 -36.52 21.63
N GLU A 856 51.98 -37.48 22.16
CA GLU A 856 53.13 -38.09 21.48
C GLU A 856 52.70 -39.13 20.43
N TYR A 857 52.19 -38.68 19.28
CA TYR A 857 51.85 -39.54 18.14
C TYR A 857 52.73 -39.33 16.90
N ILE A 858 53.59 -38.30 16.91
CA ILE A 858 54.34 -37.87 15.74
C ILE A 858 55.72 -38.55 15.74
N ASN A 859 56.02 -39.31 14.70
CA ASN A 859 57.34 -39.94 14.55
C ASN A 859 58.34 -38.94 13.96
N GLN A 860 59.22 -38.41 14.81
CA GLN A 860 60.37 -37.60 14.41
C GLN A 860 61.59 -38.48 14.12
N THR A 861 62.34 -38.15 13.08
CA THR A 861 63.58 -38.85 12.67
C THR A 861 64.79 -38.14 13.27
N LEU A 862 65.62 -38.89 13.98
CA LEU A 862 66.86 -38.46 14.61
C LEU A 862 68.03 -39.18 13.93
N GLY A 863 69.21 -38.56 13.94
CA GLY A 863 70.41 -39.14 13.36
C GLY A 863 71.66 -38.65 14.06
N ASN A 864 72.68 -39.51 14.08
CA ASN A 864 73.97 -39.22 14.70
C ASN A 864 75.10 -39.34 13.67
N TYR A 865 75.86 -38.27 13.50
CA TYR A 865 77.08 -38.24 12.71
C TYR A 865 78.26 -38.78 13.53
N ARG A 866 79.13 -39.53 12.88
CA ARG A 866 80.48 -39.83 13.36
C ARG A 866 81.51 -39.57 12.26
N PRO A 867 82.73 -39.14 12.60
CA PRO A 867 83.82 -39.10 11.63
C PRO A 867 84.19 -40.52 11.19
N ASP A 868 84.20 -40.74 9.88
CA ASP A 868 84.80 -41.91 9.25
C ASP A 868 86.34 -41.87 9.40
N SER A 869 87.00 -42.99 9.08
CA SER A 869 88.45 -43.18 8.95
C SER A 869 89.21 -42.08 8.17
N THR A 870 88.51 -41.32 7.33
CA THR A 870 89.02 -40.18 6.55
C THR A 870 88.89 -38.82 7.25
N GLY A 871 88.28 -38.77 8.44
CA GLY A 871 87.94 -37.55 9.17
C GLY A 871 86.64 -36.88 8.73
N VAL A 872 85.94 -37.42 7.72
CA VAL A 872 84.67 -36.87 7.21
C VAL A 872 83.50 -37.38 8.04
N SER A 873 82.69 -36.49 8.61
CA SER A 873 81.46 -36.87 9.33
C SER A 873 80.45 -37.53 8.37
N VAL A 874 80.05 -38.77 8.65
CA VAL A 874 79.00 -39.53 7.96
C VAL A 874 77.91 -39.91 8.96
N ILE A 875 76.66 -40.11 8.50
CA ILE A 875 75.57 -40.60 9.36
C ILE A 875 75.86 -42.06 9.74
N ASP A 876 76.01 -42.32 11.03
CA ASP A 876 76.35 -43.63 11.61
C ASP A 876 75.09 -44.42 11.97
N ILE A 877 74.09 -43.76 12.55
CA ILE A 877 72.80 -44.34 12.95
C ILE A 877 71.70 -43.28 12.78
N ASP A 878 70.57 -43.66 12.17
CA ASP A 878 69.30 -42.96 12.24
C ASP A 878 68.22 -43.80 12.94
N TRP A 879 67.27 -43.14 13.60
CA TRP A 879 66.13 -43.80 14.27
C TRP A 879 64.92 -42.87 14.35
N GLN A 880 63.75 -43.45 14.66
CA GLN A 880 62.53 -42.69 14.92
C GLN A 880 62.21 -42.65 16.41
N GLN A 881 61.76 -41.50 16.90
CA GLN A 881 61.24 -41.29 18.24
C GLN A 881 59.86 -40.64 18.13
N LYS A 882 58.97 -40.92 19.09
CA LYS A 882 57.69 -40.18 19.19
C LYS A 882 57.92 -38.81 19.84
N GLY A 883 57.17 -37.82 19.39
CA GLY A 883 57.08 -36.50 19.98
C GLY A 883 55.68 -35.92 19.80
N ASN A 884 55.39 -34.84 20.52
CA ASN A 884 54.19 -34.02 20.32
C ASN A 884 54.51 -32.85 19.36
N MET A 885 53.50 -32.09 18.94
CA MET A 885 53.68 -31.04 17.94
C MET A 885 54.41 -29.82 18.52
N ILE A 886 54.09 -29.47 19.77
CA ILE A 886 54.65 -28.30 20.46
C ILE A 886 56.18 -28.46 20.61
N ASP A 887 56.65 -29.61 21.10
CA ASP A 887 58.06 -29.88 21.32
C ASP A 887 58.82 -29.94 20.00
N ILE A 888 58.26 -30.55 18.94
CA ILE A 888 58.90 -30.60 17.62
C ILE A 888 59.05 -29.18 17.06
N LEU A 889 57.99 -28.37 17.02
CA LEU A 889 58.06 -27.00 16.48
C LEU A 889 58.92 -26.08 17.34
N THR A 890 58.85 -26.18 18.66
CA THR A 890 59.70 -25.42 19.60
C THR A 890 61.16 -25.82 19.46
N THR A 891 61.46 -27.11 19.29
CA THR A 891 62.82 -27.61 19.03
C THR A 891 63.35 -27.07 17.69
N ILE A 892 62.53 -27.05 16.64
CA ILE A 892 62.90 -26.50 15.33
C ILE A 892 63.13 -24.98 15.41
N ALA A 893 62.28 -24.23 16.12
CA ALA A 893 62.49 -22.80 16.35
C ALA A 893 63.78 -22.52 17.13
N ASN A 894 64.05 -23.27 18.20
CA ASN A 894 65.27 -23.15 18.99
C ASN A 894 66.53 -23.49 18.18
N ILE A 895 66.51 -24.57 17.40
CA ILE A 895 67.64 -24.94 16.52
C ILE A 895 67.87 -23.86 15.45
N ALA A 896 66.80 -23.29 14.86
CA ALA A 896 66.92 -22.21 13.88
C ALA A 896 67.53 -20.94 14.49
N ASN A 897 67.15 -20.60 15.72
CA ASN A 897 67.75 -19.51 16.49
C ASN A 897 69.24 -19.80 16.81
N ASP A 898 69.58 -21.02 17.24
CA ASP A 898 70.96 -21.44 17.49
C ASP A 898 71.83 -21.36 16.22
N ILE A 899 71.33 -21.78 15.05
CA ILE A 899 71.99 -21.65 13.72
C ILE A 899 72.30 -20.18 13.40
N SER A 900 71.39 -19.27 13.73
CA SER A 900 71.58 -17.84 13.50
C SER A 900 72.64 -17.21 14.42
N SER A 901 72.92 -17.83 15.58
CA SER A 901 73.80 -17.28 16.61
C SER A 901 75.28 -17.19 16.20
N SER A 902 76.08 -16.49 17.01
CA SER A 902 77.55 -16.48 16.92
C SER A 902 78.21 -17.75 17.49
N TYR A 903 77.46 -18.63 18.16
CA TYR A 903 77.97 -19.85 18.79
C TYR A 903 77.88 -21.11 17.91
N TRP A 904 77.29 -20.99 16.71
CA TRP A 904 77.19 -22.08 15.76
C TRP A 904 78.53 -22.39 15.07
N ASP A 905 79.08 -23.58 15.33
CA ASP A 905 80.32 -24.08 14.70
C ASP A 905 80.02 -25.31 13.83
N SER A 906 80.12 -25.18 12.52
CA SER A 906 79.87 -26.28 11.57
C SER A 906 80.83 -27.47 11.70
N ASN A 907 81.93 -27.33 12.46
CA ASN A 907 82.91 -28.41 12.61
C ASN A 907 82.54 -29.44 13.69
N LEU A 908 81.59 -29.14 14.60
CA LEU A 908 81.20 -30.07 15.66
C LEU A 908 80.04 -30.97 15.21
N ASP A 909 80.20 -32.29 15.37
CA ASP A 909 79.19 -33.29 14.95
C ASP A 909 77.80 -33.04 15.58
N ARG A 910 77.74 -32.48 16.80
CA ARG A 910 76.46 -32.07 17.44
C ARG A 910 75.65 -31.13 16.55
N PHE A 911 76.28 -30.15 15.92
CA PHE A 911 75.57 -29.18 15.07
C PHE A 911 75.14 -29.81 13.74
N LYS A 912 75.89 -30.81 13.23
CA LYS A 912 75.49 -31.63 12.06
C LYS A 912 74.27 -32.49 12.35
N ASN A 913 74.18 -33.09 13.55
CA ASN A 913 73.00 -33.82 14.01
C ASN A 913 71.75 -32.92 14.01
N LEU A 914 71.86 -31.69 14.53
CA LEU A 914 70.76 -30.73 14.52
C LEU A 914 70.38 -30.31 13.09
N LEU A 915 71.35 -30.06 12.21
CA LEU A 915 71.08 -29.73 10.80
C LEU A 915 70.37 -30.88 10.06
N PHE A 916 70.71 -32.13 10.36
CA PHE A 916 70.02 -33.32 9.82
C PHE A 916 68.60 -33.46 10.38
N TYR A 917 68.40 -33.26 11.68
CA TYR A 917 67.07 -33.26 12.31
C TYR A 917 66.12 -32.27 11.62
N MET A 918 66.59 -31.04 11.36
CA MET A 918 65.82 -30.03 10.62
C MET A 918 65.49 -30.49 9.19
N ARG A 919 66.48 -31.05 8.48
CA ARG A 919 66.34 -31.51 7.10
C ARG A 919 65.42 -32.73 6.94
N ALA A 920 65.36 -33.61 7.94
CA ALA A 920 64.53 -34.81 7.93
C ALA A 920 63.08 -34.52 8.32
N ASN A 921 62.86 -33.69 9.35
CA ASN A 921 61.53 -33.52 9.95
C ASN A 921 60.70 -32.38 9.35
N ILE A 922 61.31 -31.26 8.94
CA ILE A 922 60.54 -30.12 8.43
C ILE A 922 59.68 -30.49 7.20
N PRO A 923 60.24 -31.00 6.08
CA PRO A 923 59.48 -31.08 4.81
C PRO A 923 58.36 -32.14 4.80
N VAL A 924 58.37 -33.08 5.76
CA VAL A 924 57.39 -34.18 5.82
C VAL A 924 56.62 -34.12 7.14
N THR A 925 57.30 -34.29 8.27
CA THR A 925 56.68 -34.41 9.59
C THR A 925 55.96 -33.13 10.01
N VAL A 926 56.60 -31.96 9.91
CA VAL A 926 56.00 -30.68 10.33
C VAL A 926 54.82 -30.28 9.44
N ILE A 927 54.99 -30.37 8.12
CA ILE A 927 53.97 -29.96 7.15
C ILE A 927 52.71 -30.82 7.29
N GLU A 928 52.85 -32.15 7.35
CA GLU A 928 51.67 -33.02 7.41
C GLU A 928 50.91 -32.90 8.75
N VAL A 929 51.62 -32.72 9.87
CA VAL A 929 50.97 -32.50 11.19
C VAL A 929 50.26 -31.16 11.25
N SER A 930 50.89 -30.07 10.79
CA SER A 930 50.26 -28.73 10.75
C SER A 930 49.01 -28.72 9.88
N LYS A 931 49.05 -29.44 8.75
CA LYS A 931 47.91 -29.68 7.86
C LYS A 931 46.82 -30.53 8.52
N GLN A 932 47.18 -31.60 9.22
CA GLN A 932 46.23 -32.46 9.94
C GLN A 932 45.43 -31.66 10.98
N ILE A 933 46.12 -30.84 11.79
CA ILE A 933 45.46 -29.96 12.77
C ILE A 933 44.55 -28.93 12.09
N GLY A 934 44.99 -28.29 11.01
CA GLY A 934 44.17 -27.37 10.21
C GLY A 934 42.87 -28.01 9.68
N ILE A 935 42.92 -29.30 9.30
CA ILE A 935 41.74 -30.08 8.88
C ILE A 935 40.79 -30.32 10.07
N GLU A 936 41.30 -30.64 11.27
CA GLU A 936 40.44 -30.86 12.44
C GLU A 936 39.72 -29.59 12.92
N TYR A 937 40.37 -28.42 12.85
CA TYR A 937 39.69 -27.13 13.05
C TYR A 937 38.54 -26.94 12.05
N CYS A 938 38.77 -27.25 10.77
CA CYS A 938 37.74 -27.16 9.73
C CYS A 938 36.54 -28.10 10.02
N ASN A 939 36.82 -29.35 10.39
CA ASN A 939 35.80 -30.33 10.78
C ASN A 939 34.98 -29.88 12.00
N SER A 940 35.65 -29.39 13.06
CA SER A 940 35.00 -28.90 14.28
C SER A 940 34.09 -27.69 14.00
N ALA A 941 34.56 -26.73 13.19
CA ALA A 941 33.74 -25.59 12.77
C ALA A 941 32.50 -26.02 11.96
N GLN A 942 32.65 -26.96 11.02
CA GLN A 942 31.51 -27.46 10.23
C GLN A 942 30.46 -28.14 11.13
N MET A 943 30.88 -28.94 12.11
CA MET A 943 29.97 -29.60 13.06
C MET A 943 29.23 -28.59 13.94
N LYS A 944 29.93 -27.58 14.47
CA LYS A 944 29.33 -26.49 15.27
C LYS A 944 28.33 -25.65 14.45
N ALA A 945 28.65 -25.34 13.20
CA ALA A 945 27.75 -24.63 12.29
C ALA A 945 26.45 -25.43 12.01
N ILE A 946 26.57 -26.74 11.73
CA ILE A 946 25.40 -27.62 11.52
C ILE A 946 24.52 -27.68 12.78
N MET A 947 25.13 -27.83 13.97
CA MET A 947 24.40 -27.86 15.24
C MET A 947 23.63 -26.54 15.49
N SER A 948 24.25 -25.40 15.21
CA SER A 948 23.64 -24.07 15.33
C SER A 948 22.42 -23.89 14.41
N VAL A 949 22.51 -24.37 13.17
CA VAL A 949 21.38 -24.39 12.22
C VAL A 949 20.23 -25.26 12.74
N ILE A 950 20.52 -26.45 13.25
CA ILE A 950 19.49 -27.37 13.79
C ILE A 950 18.75 -26.72 14.97
N ILE A 951 19.49 -26.12 15.92
CA ILE A 951 18.90 -25.41 17.08
C ILE A 951 17.99 -24.26 16.61
N SER A 952 18.46 -23.47 15.65
CA SER A 952 17.71 -22.33 15.08
C SER A 952 16.40 -22.77 14.41
N VAL A 953 16.42 -23.89 13.67
CA VAL A 953 15.22 -24.47 13.05
C VAL A 953 14.23 -24.94 14.12
N VAL A 954 14.69 -25.63 15.17
CA VAL A 954 13.83 -26.10 16.27
C VAL A 954 13.18 -24.92 17.01
N LEU A 955 13.93 -23.87 17.33
CA LEU A 955 13.40 -22.65 17.96
C LEU A 955 12.36 -21.96 17.07
N GLY A 956 12.61 -21.90 15.75
CA GLY A 956 11.64 -21.36 14.78
C GLY A 956 10.32 -22.15 14.74
N VAL A 957 10.37 -23.48 14.81
CA VAL A 957 9.17 -24.33 14.88
C VAL A 957 8.40 -24.08 16.18
N VAL A 958 9.09 -24.02 17.33
CA VAL A 958 8.46 -23.74 18.63
C VAL A 958 7.76 -22.37 18.63
N ALA A 959 8.43 -21.34 18.10
CA ALA A 959 7.91 -19.98 18.02
C ALA A 959 6.64 -19.85 17.14
N LEU A 960 6.45 -20.74 16.16
CA LEU A 960 5.25 -20.76 15.32
C LEU A 960 4.13 -21.65 15.89
N VAL A 961 4.47 -22.83 16.39
CA VAL A 961 3.48 -23.85 16.80
C VAL A 961 2.83 -23.50 18.14
N VAL A 962 3.59 -23.00 19.12
CA VAL A 962 3.04 -22.71 20.46
C VAL A 962 1.97 -21.60 20.42
N PRO A 963 2.20 -20.42 19.81
CA PRO A 963 1.17 -19.38 19.71
C PRO A 963 -0.07 -19.85 18.92
N LEU A 964 0.11 -20.68 17.88
CA LEU A 964 -1.01 -21.22 17.11
C LEU A 964 -1.92 -22.08 17.98
N ILE A 965 -1.34 -23.01 18.75
CA ILE A 965 -2.10 -23.90 19.66
C ILE A 965 -2.81 -23.08 20.75
N VAL A 966 -2.12 -22.12 21.37
CA VAL A 966 -2.69 -21.25 22.41
C VAL A 966 -3.90 -20.46 21.88
N ASN A 967 -3.79 -19.86 20.69
CA ASN A 967 -4.89 -19.14 20.06
C ASN A 967 -6.10 -20.05 19.75
N ILE A 968 -5.87 -21.28 19.27
CA ILE A 968 -6.93 -22.26 18.99
C ILE A 968 -7.66 -22.64 20.28
N ILE A 969 -6.94 -22.95 21.36
CA ILE A 969 -7.53 -23.32 22.66
C ILE A 969 -8.38 -22.15 23.20
N GLN A 970 -7.85 -20.92 23.15
CA GLN A 970 -8.57 -19.72 23.61
C GLN A 970 -9.85 -19.46 22.81
N PHE A 971 -9.81 -19.61 21.49
CA PHE A 971 -10.99 -19.47 20.62
C PHE A 971 -12.10 -20.46 20.99
N VAL A 972 -11.73 -21.74 21.19
CA VAL A 972 -12.66 -22.80 21.60
C VAL A 972 -13.24 -22.52 23.00
N TYR A 973 -12.43 -22.06 23.95
CA TYR A 973 -12.89 -21.75 25.31
C TYR A 973 -13.88 -20.57 25.32
N THR A 974 -13.57 -19.49 24.60
CA THR A 974 -14.44 -18.31 24.47
C THR A 974 -15.80 -18.65 23.87
N ILE A 975 -15.83 -19.47 22.80
CA ILE A 975 -17.09 -19.95 22.21
C ILE A 975 -17.91 -20.78 23.21
N ARG A 976 -17.26 -21.68 23.97
CA ARG A 976 -17.93 -22.50 25.00
C ARG A 976 -18.53 -21.65 26.12
N LYS A 977 -17.80 -20.62 26.59
CA LYS A 977 -18.29 -19.67 27.61
C LYS A 977 -19.51 -18.89 27.12
N LEU A 978 -19.41 -18.26 25.95
CA LEU A 978 -20.51 -17.49 25.33
C LEU A 978 -21.77 -18.35 25.11
N LYS A 979 -21.61 -19.61 24.69
CA LYS A 979 -22.74 -20.53 24.52
C LYS A 979 -23.44 -20.84 25.85
N ARG A 980 -22.67 -21.04 26.93
CA ARG A 980 -23.22 -21.30 28.28
C ARG A 980 -24.00 -20.10 28.81
N GLU A 981 -23.45 -18.90 28.74
CA GLU A 981 -24.09 -17.67 29.25
C GLU A 981 -25.41 -17.38 28.53
N ARG A 982 -25.45 -17.50 27.20
CA ARG A 982 -26.68 -17.34 26.40
C ARG A 982 -27.77 -18.35 26.76
N HIS A 983 -27.41 -19.61 27.01
CA HIS A 983 -28.38 -20.63 27.44
C HIS A 983 -28.99 -20.31 28.80
N THR A 984 -28.21 -19.84 29.78
CA THR A 984 -28.73 -19.48 31.11
C THR A 984 -29.77 -18.37 31.03
N VAL A 985 -29.48 -17.28 30.30
CA VAL A 985 -30.41 -16.15 30.14
C VAL A 985 -31.71 -16.59 29.44
N PHE A 986 -31.59 -17.40 28.39
CA PHE A 986 -32.75 -17.92 27.66
C PHE A 986 -33.64 -18.84 28.53
N PHE A 987 -33.04 -19.68 29.38
CA PHE A 987 -33.79 -20.53 30.32
C PHE A 987 -34.54 -19.75 31.40
N THR A 988 -34.01 -18.61 31.85
CA THR A 988 -34.73 -17.70 32.76
C THR A 988 -35.93 -17.09 32.06
N LEU A 989 -35.75 -16.64 30.80
CA LEU A 989 -36.84 -16.09 29.99
C LEU A 989 -37.96 -17.12 29.79
N ALA A 990 -37.65 -18.32 29.31
CA ALA A 990 -38.63 -19.37 29.00
C ALA A 990 -39.46 -19.87 30.21
N LYS A 991 -39.10 -19.49 31.44
CA LYS A 991 -39.79 -19.87 32.69
C LYS A 991 -40.72 -18.79 33.26
N ALA A 992 -40.77 -17.59 32.68
CA ALA A 992 -41.65 -16.52 33.17
C ALA A 992 -43.14 -16.84 32.92
N PRO A 993 -44.07 -16.37 33.78
CA PRO A 993 -45.49 -16.71 33.66
C PRO A 993 -46.14 -16.08 32.42
N LYS A 994 -46.97 -16.85 31.71
CA LYS A 994 -47.55 -16.46 30.40
C LYS A 994 -48.40 -15.17 30.44
N SER A 995 -48.95 -14.83 31.61
CA SER A 995 -49.67 -13.57 31.84
C SER A 995 -48.79 -12.33 31.63
N GLU A 996 -47.50 -12.39 31.94
CA GLU A 996 -46.57 -11.29 31.71
C GLU A 996 -46.35 -11.03 30.22
N TYR A 997 -46.19 -12.09 29.41
CA TYR A 997 -46.05 -11.97 27.95
C TYR A 997 -47.32 -11.45 27.26
N LEU A 998 -48.50 -11.84 27.72
CA LEU A 998 -49.77 -11.32 27.23
C LEU A 998 -49.95 -9.84 27.57
N ASN A 999 -49.57 -9.43 28.79
CA ASN A 999 -49.59 -8.02 29.20
C ASN A 999 -48.55 -7.17 28.43
N LEU A 1000 -47.33 -7.68 28.24
CA LEU A 1000 -46.28 -7.05 27.44
C LEU A 1000 -46.73 -6.85 25.99
N LYS A 1001 -47.27 -7.89 25.35
CA LYS A 1001 -47.82 -7.81 24.00
C LYS A 1001 -48.96 -6.78 23.93
N LYS A 1002 -49.95 -6.88 24.82
CA LYS A 1002 -51.11 -5.98 24.80
C LYS A 1002 -50.67 -4.51 24.87
N ARG A 1003 -49.71 -4.19 25.74
CA ARG A 1003 -49.17 -2.82 25.87
C ARG A 1003 -48.37 -2.37 24.65
N LEU A 1004 -47.76 -3.28 23.89
CA LEU A 1004 -47.03 -2.99 22.66
C LEU A 1004 -47.96 -2.80 21.43
N ASP A 1005 -49.11 -3.49 21.43
CA ASP A 1005 -50.18 -3.37 20.42
C ASP A 1005 -51.09 -2.16 20.67
N ASP A 1006 -51.45 -1.85 21.93
CA ASP A 1006 -52.33 -0.72 22.26
C ASP A 1006 -51.69 0.64 21.88
N VAL A 1007 -50.37 0.70 21.73
CA VAL A 1007 -49.61 1.86 21.21
C VAL A 1007 -49.89 2.18 19.73
N GLU A 1008 -50.50 1.28 18.94
CA GLU A 1008 -50.89 1.57 17.55
C GLU A 1008 -52.23 2.35 17.43
N LYS A 1009 -52.91 2.65 18.55
CA LYS A 1009 -54.24 3.28 18.55
C LYS A 1009 -54.26 4.75 19.02
N ASP A 1010 -53.18 5.22 19.63
CA ASP A 1010 -52.96 6.60 20.09
C ASP A 1010 -51.97 7.34 19.16
#